data_AF-A0A7S4BI75-F1
#
_entry.id   AF-A0A7S4BI75-F1
#
_cell.length_a   1.000
_cell.length_b   1.000
_cell.length_c   1.000
_cell.angle_alpha   90.00
_cell.angle_beta   90.00
_cell.angle_gamma   90.00
#
_symmetry.space_group_name_H-M   'P 1'
#
loop_
_entity.id
_entity.type
_entity.pdbx_description
1 polymer ?
#
loop_
_entity_poly.entity_id
_entity_poly.type
_entity_poly.pdbx_seq_one_letter_code
_entity_poly.pdbx_strand_id
1 'polypeptide(L)'
;MATADEVRGILIAGETPEVNGVQIHQDKLGEYIRTGGTMNGRPAYFKDNNTNHMLWFAVALDGPTWYVGRREEFGQARGWLQVKSDAASPSEIKGSWAIWIASEKVWREGRDIKCVAVSSTPGVYIHGPTPNQLLQDKLGEYRRVQLAVVTERGVYEMVGMSNVMMWYAPGGTWNIGKRDELGQNRGWYQAVSKAISPEGITNWQVWDGANRKWEKAHELQAMSVGSKRVAFTGTTPLGINQDKLGEFVRRGFRFENGRAVYESIDCPERAMWFANKYWYIGKASQIGQTTGWLCCKDDAACPELAKSLWRVSDGQQMVDADEVKCMPVGALTVMVAGETPNNLNSDKLGEFVRQVGRELNGRPIYTQVGNENRMLWYSAGYWYLGRKDELGKSQGWLCVRDPAPAPELTQAIWRVGDGESLHEAPNIKCAAIGARCIEVLGEPVGNLHKDKMGEFKMLAAQEVNGKPVYEKDPSVSHMVWAANGYWYVGKRDELGKQAGWMQVRDSSSLPEEICGVWQIWNQSEKRWIASEGVKVTAVGNIQVSVQGPLPPTCSLHADKLGEFIRIKGQEANGCTVYKKKSEDTMLWQAAGEWWIGPAASLGKRAGYWRCRDAARVPEATRGVWEVGDGKNWHVAEKVRCVEYLMPRLVLRGATPEDRHQDKLGVYVLANEMINDRPCYQQQDNPSRMMWFLNPYWYVGKSVERGLGQGWVQVRSLAHVPEQITGTWAIWNSTDKVWVDAPDLRIVADAQARAAAERVSSEPLALPVTLPRPMARDAMMVVEENQPQASVVSVSASAADRTFDVFLTHDWGVDGEGRPNHDRVVLVNKYLKARGLTTWFNEDRMAGNVVDKMCAGIDDSDIIAVFVTQNYIDKVGGKQGPQDSCKKEFEYAERTKGADRLLSVVMEPAVRDARSWRGGVGMVLGSRPFVDLSRAETDAEWERGLQALYESILKLKGMAVGGGEPALPSTFAPASSSASVDQQLTMLQKVEKIKEELGLDPKLNIAKGVQEANVSLGIEGSGTLHMQVERLLAELGINDK
;
A
#
# COMPACT_ATOMS: atom_id res chain seq x y z
N MET A 1 -12.43 36.31 6.81
CA MET A 1 -13.43 35.46 7.48
C MET A 1 -14.25 34.81 6.38
N ALA A 2 -13.99 33.55 6.06
CA ALA A 2 -14.90 32.74 5.24
C ALA A 2 -16.08 32.33 6.13
N THR A 3 -17.31 32.51 5.66
CA THR A 3 -18.50 32.21 6.45
C THR A 3 -18.64 30.70 6.65
N ALA A 4 -19.12 30.29 7.83
CA ALA A 4 -19.18 28.91 8.31
C ALA A 4 -20.04 27.93 7.47
N ASP A 5 -20.54 28.35 6.30
CA ASP A 5 -21.35 27.54 5.37
C ASP A 5 -20.53 26.88 4.24
N GLU A 6 -19.23 27.20 4.08
CA GLU A 6 -18.42 26.67 2.97
C GLU A 6 -17.99 25.20 3.09
N VAL A 7 -18.10 24.56 4.27
CA VAL A 7 -17.44 23.25 4.56
C VAL A 7 -18.41 22.11 4.90
N ARG A 8 -19.73 22.32 4.79
CA ARG A 8 -20.73 21.37 5.33
C ARG A 8 -21.18 20.31 4.31
N GLY A 9 -21.34 19.07 4.78
CA GLY A 9 -21.99 18.00 4.04
C GLY A 9 -23.50 17.95 4.31
N ILE A 10 -24.24 17.22 3.49
CA ILE A 10 -25.68 16.94 3.64
C ILE A 10 -25.84 15.44 3.84
N LEU A 11 -26.45 15.02 4.94
CA LEU A 11 -26.93 13.65 5.11
C LEU A 11 -28.39 13.59 4.64
N ILE A 12 -28.65 12.75 3.64
CA ILE A 12 -30.01 12.37 3.25
C ILE A 12 -30.31 11.03 3.93
N ALA A 13 -31.31 11.01 4.81
CA ALA A 13 -31.67 9.86 5.63
C ALA A 13 -33.18 9.59 5.57
N GLY A 14 -33.59 8.32 5.62
CA GLY A 14 -34.98 7.88 5.56
C GLY A 14 -35.12 6.51 4.88
N GLU A 15 -36.35 6.15 4.49
CA GLU A 15 -36.67 4.90 3.81
C GLU A 15 -37.24 5.16 2.41
N THR A 16 -36.70 4.47 1.42
CA THR A 16 -37.21 4.49 0.03
C THR A 16 -38.28 3.42 -0.18
N PRO A 17 -39.14 3.58 -1.20
CA PRO A 17 -40.18 2.59 -1.52
C PRO A 17 -39.59 1.21 -1.85
N GLU A 18 -40.33 0.18 -1.48
CA GLU A 18 -40.00 -1.22 -1.76
C GLU A 18 -40.83 -1.74 -2.94
N VAL A 19 -40.17 -2.47 -3.85
CA VAL A 19 -40.81 -3.16 -4.97
C VAL A 19 -40.27 -4.59 -4.99
N ASN A 20 -41.18 -5.58 -4.87
CA ASN A 20 -40.86 -7.01 -4.87
C ASN A 20 -39.77 -7.42 -3.85
N GLY A 21 -39.83 -6.93 -2.61
CA GLY A 21 -38.83 -7.28 -1.58
C GLY A 21 -37.54 -6.45 -1.62
N VAL A 22 -37.39 -5.54 -2.60
CA VAL A 22 -36.17 -4.75 -2.79
C VAL A 22 -36.45 -3.26 -2.63
N GLN A 23 -35.73 -2.61 -1.72
CA GLN A 23 -35.79 -1.16 -1.59
C GLN A 23 -35.13 -0.47 -2.80
N ILE A 24 -35.89 0.40 -3.45
CA ILE A 24 -35.50 1.06 -4.69
C ILE A 24 -34.74 2.34 -4.38
N HIS A 25 -33.50 2.45 -4.87
CA HIS A 25 -32.65 3.64 -4.70
C HIS A 25 -32.27 3.99 -3.25
N GLN A 26 -32.45 3.05 -2.30
CA GLN A 26 -31.98 3.21 -0.92
C GLN A 26 -30.46 3.47 -0.86
N ASP A 27 -29.69 2.99 -1.84
CA ASP A 27 -28.26 3.22 -2.03
C ASP A 27 -27.91 4.67 -2.39
N LYS A 28 -28.90 5.48 -2.81
CA LYS A 28 -28.72 6.91 -3.11
C LYS A 28 -28.80 7.77 -1.85
N LEU A 29 -29.39 7.27 -0.76
CA LEU A 29 -29.33 7.94 0.54
C LEU A 29 -27.92 7.83 1.15
N GLY A 30 -27.61 8.71 2.09
CA GLY A 30 -26.29 8.83 2.71
C GLY A 30 -25.75 10.25 2.64
N GLU A 31 -24.43 10.38 2.75
CA GLU A 31 -23.78 11.68 2.88
C GLU A 31 -23.36 12.25 1.52
N TYR A 32 -23.51 13.56 1.41
CA TYR A 32 -23.23 14.35 0.22
C TYR A 32 -22.31 15.50 0.61
N ILE A 33 -21.10 15.51 0.05
CA ILE A 33 -20.06 16.49 0.32
C ILE A 33 -20.15 17.60 -0.74
N ARG A 34 -20.11 18.85 -0.29
CA ARG A 34 -20.18 20.01 -1.20
C ARG A 34 -19.05 19.96 -2.24
N THR A 35 -19.37 20.31 -3.50
CA THR A 35 -18.39 20.30 -4.60
C THR A 35 -17.46 21.52 -4.60
N GLY A 36 -17.78 22.55 -3.80
CA GLY A 36 -17.15 23.87 -3.84
C GLY A 36 -17.77 24.83 -4.88
N GLY A 37 -18.59 24.31 -5.79
CA GLY A 37 -19.30 25.10 -6.80
C GLY A 37 -20.79 25.26 -6.52
N THR A 38 -21.45 26.06 -7.36
CA THR A 38 -22.91 26.21 -7.40
C THR A 38 -23.46 25.73 -8.74
N MET A 39 -24.66 25.15 -8.72
CA MET A 39 -25.46 24.84 -9.91
C MET A 39 -26.77 25.63 -9.82
N ASN A 40 -27.12 26.37 -10.87
CA ASN A 40 -28.34 27.18 -10.93
C ASN A 40 -28.51 28.11 -9.71
N GLY A 41 -27.42 28.71 -9.22
CA GLY A 41 -27.44 29.63 -8.06
C GLY A 41 -27.61 28.95 -6.69
N ARG A 42 -27.51 27.62 -6.62
CA ARG A 42 -27.58 26.83 -5.38
C ARG A 42 -26.36 25.93 -5.23
N PRO A 43 -25.96 25.54 -4.00
CA PRO A 43 -24.81 24.65 -3.80
C PRO A 43 -25.07 23.25 -4.40
N ALA A 44 -24.01 22.65 -4.94
CA ALA A 44 -24.02 21.27 -5.45
C ALA A 44 -23.18 20.35 -4.56
N TYR A 45 -23.50 19.06 -4.55
CA TYR A 45 -22.84 18.07 -3.69
C TYR A 45 -22.56 16.76 -4.43
N PHE A 46 -21.41 16.15 -4.17
CA PHE A 46 -21.07 14.78 -4.55
C PHE A 46 -21.45 13.82 -3.44
N LYS A 47 -21.92 12.63 -3.77
CA LYS A 47 -22.08 11.59 -2.74
C LYS A 47 -20.70 11.15 -2.23
N ASP A 48 -20.58 11.00 -0.92
CA ASP A 48 -19.33 10.69 -0.19
C ASP A 48 -18.61 9.43 -0.69
N ASN A 49 -19.38 8.41 -1.04
CA ASN A 49 -18.92 7.07 -1.39
C ASN A 49 -19.12 6.72 -2.87
N ASN A 50 -19.66 7.64 -3.66
CA ASN A 50 -19.87 7.47 -5.09
C ASN A 50 -20.00 8.82 -5.78
N THR A 51 -18.88 9.35 -6.27
CA THR A 51 -18.84 10.66 -6.94
C THR A 51 -19.61 10.70 -8.27
N ASN A 52 -20.08 9.57 -8.78
CA ASN A 52 -21.00 9.53 -9.93
C ASN A 52 -22.44 9.84 -9.53
N HIS A 53 -22.74 9.95 -8.23
CA HIS A 53 -24.02 10.46 -7.73
C HIS A 53 -23.85 11.90 -7.24
N MET A 54 -24.81 12.74 -7.60
CA MET A 54 -24.82 14.14 -7.21
C MET A 54 -26.17 14.55 -6.63
N LEU A 55 -26.14 15.58 -5.79
CA LEU A 55 -27.29 16.34 -5.33
C LEU A 55 -27.18 17.76 -5.87
N TRP A 56 -28.20 18.22 -6.58
CA TRP A 56 -28.20 19.54 -7.22
C TRP A 56 -29.59 20.15 -7.30
N PHE A 57 -29.61 21.43 -7.63
CA PHE A 57 -30.83 22.18 -7.87
C PHE A 57 -31.03 22.40 -9.37
N ALA A 58 -32.25 22.20 -9.84
CA ALA A 58 -32.67 22.53 -11.20
C ALA A 58 -34.11 23.04 -11.20
N VAL A 59 -34.43 23.91 -12.15
CA VAL A 59 -35.79 24.40 -12.35
C VAL A 59 -36.48 23.46 -13.33
N ALA A 60 -37.45 22.69 -12.83
CA ALA A 60 -38.30 21.84 -13.65
C ALA A 60 -39.48 22.65 -14.22
N LEU A 61 -40.18 22.08 -15.20
CA LEU A 61 -41.37 22.71 -15.81
C LEU A 61 -42.47 23.02 -14.78
N ASP A 62 -42.52 22.27 -13.69
CA ASP A 62 -43.50 22.37 -12.61
C ASP A 62 -42.95 23.01 -11.32
N GLY A 63 -41.75 23.63 -11.39
CA GLY A 63 -41.21 24.47 -10.34
C GLY A 63 -39.76 24.17 -9.91
N PRO A 64 -39.22 24.96 -8.98
CA PRO A 64 -37.88 24.78 -8.42
C PRO A 64 -37.77 23.46 -7.66
N THR A 65 -36.78 22.64 -8.03
CA THR A 65 -36.68 21.25 -7.56
C THR A 65 -35.24 20.86 -7.25
N TRP A 66 -35.05 20.13 -6.16
CA TRP A 66 -33.79 19.48 -5.83
C TRP A 66 -33.81 18.03 -6.32
N TYR A 67 -32.69 17.59 -6.89
CA TYR A 67 -32.53 16.27 -7.50
C TYR A 67 -31.35 15.52 -6.92
N VAL A 68 -31.52 14.21 -6.76
CA VAL A 68 -30.41 13.26 -6.64
C VAL A 68 -30.36 12.41 -7.91
N GLY A 69 -29.23 12.39 -8.59
CA GLY A 69 -29.10 11.73 -9.89
C GLY A 69 -27.65 11.45 -10.29
N ARG A 70 -27.45 11.08 -11.55
CA ARG A 70 -26.11 10.80 -12.08
C ARG A 70 -25.33 12.09 -12.27
N ARG A 71 -24.00 12.02 -12.15
CA ARG A 71 -23.09 13.13 -12.49
C ARG A 71 -23.24 13.57 -13.94
N GLU A 72 -23.53 12.66 -14.85
CA GLU A 72 -23.79 12.97 -16.28
C GLU A 72 -25.07 13.77 -16.49
N GLU A 73 -26.03 13.66 -15.56
CA GLU A 73 -27.31 14.38 -15.56
C GLU A 73 -27.23 15.70 -14.77
N PHE A 74 -26.05 16.04 -14.24
CA PHE A 74 -25.86 17.17 -13.35
C PHE A 74 -26.33 18.49 -13.97
N GLY A 75 -27.21 19.19 -13.24
CA GLY A 75 -27.81 20.45 -13.68
C GLY A 75 -29.12 20.29 -14.46
N GLN A 76 -29.50 19.07 -14.85
CA GLN A 76 -30.75 18.79 -15.57
C GLN A 76 -31.92 18.60 -14.59
N ALA A 77 -33.16 18.81 -15.07
CA ALA A 77 -34.38 18.54 -14.32
C ALA A 77 -34.76 17.04 -14.34
N ARG A 78 -33.82 16.17 -13.97
CA ARG A 78 -33.98 14.71 -13.97
C ARG A 78 -33.12 14.09 -12.86
N GLY A 79 -33.59 13.00 -12.26
CA GLY A 79 -32.83 12.23 -11.30
C GLY A 79 -33.58 10.99 -10.83
N TRP A 80 -33.03 10.28 -9.86
CA TRP A 80 -33.68 9.17 -9.17
C TRP A 80 -34.55 9.63 -8.01
N LEU A 81 -34.14 10.70 -7.32
CA LEU A 81 -34.93 11.31 -6.26
C LEU A 81 -35.17 12.78 -6.60
N GLN A 82 -36.33 13.29 -6.23
CA GLN A 82 -36.65 14.71 -6.37
C GLN A 82 -37.47 15.24 -5.21
N VAL A 83 -37.36 16.54 -4.94
CA VAL A 83 -38.23 17.25 -4.00
C VAL A 83 -38.46 18.67 -4.50
N LYS A 84 -39.74 19.05 -4.61
CA LYS A 84 -40.13 20.40 -5.02
C LYS A 84 -39.86 21.37 -3.86
N SER A 85 -38.88 22.25 -4.04
CA SER A 85 -38.47 23.21 -3.03
C SER A 85 -37.54 24.26 -3.62
N ASP A 86 -37.79 25.54 -3.29
CA ASP A 86 -36.88 26.65 -3.60
C ASP A 86 -35.86 26.91 -2.48
N ALA A 87 -35.68 25.96 -1.55
CA ALA A 87 -34.73 26.07 -0.46
C ALA A 87 -33.33 26.48 -0.96
N ALA A 88 -32.67 27.40 -0.25
CA ALA A 88 -31.34 27.88 -0.61
C ALA A 88 -30.26 26.80 -0.43
N SER A 89 -30.52 25.84 0.46
CA SER A 89 -29.67 24.70 0.77
C SER A 89 -30.53 23.45 0.99
N PRO A 90 -30.02 22.24 0.71
CA PRO A 90 -30.78 21.01 0.97
C PRO A 90 -31.21 20.84 2.44
N SER A 91 -30.44 21.36 3.39
CA SER A 91 -30.78 21.28 4.82
C SER A 91 -32.04 22.07 5.22
N GLU A 92 -32.53 22.95 4.36
CA GLU A 92 -33.74 23.76 4.60
C GLU A 92 -34.98 23.14 3.93
N ILE A 93 -34.83 22.02 3.21
CA ILE A 93 -35.92 21.33 2.54
C ILE A 93 -36.86 20.74 3.61
N LYS A 94 -38.13 21.14 3.55
CA LYS A 94 -39.22 20.59 4.38
C LYS A 94 -40.22 19.74 3.59
N GLY A 95 -40.08 19.69 2.27
CA GLY A 95 -40.98 18.95 1.38
C GLY A 95 -40.69 17.44 1.38
N SER A 96 -41.69 16.66 0.95
CA SER A 96 -41.56 15.22 0.78
C SER A 96 -40.73 14.85 -0.46
N TRP A 97 -39.81 13.92 -0.29
CA TRP A 97 -39.02 13.38 -1.39
C TRP A 97 -39.79 12.33 -2.16
N ALA A 98 -39.74 12.41 -3.48
CA ALA A 98 -40.25 11.40 -4.39
C ALA A 98 -39.08 10.60 -5.00
N ILE A 99 -39.30 9.30 -5.20
CA ILE A 99 -38.36 8.32 -5.75
C ILE A 99 -38.91 7.80 -7.07
N TRP A 100 -38.08 7.81 -8.11
CA TRP A 100 -38.42 7.28 -9.42
C TRP A 100 -38.35 5.75 -9.43
N ILE A 101 -39.44 5.09 -9.80
CA ILE A 101 -39.50 3.64 -9.94
C ILE A 101 -39.49 3.31 -11.44
N ALA A 102 -38.33 2.88 -11.95
CA ALA A 102 -38.13 2.69 -13.38
C ALA A 102 -39.02 1.60 -14.00
N SER A 103 -39.30 0.52 -13.26
CA SER A 103 -40.19 -0.57 -13.71
C SER A 103 -41.63 -0.12 -13.91
N GLU A 104 -42.10 0.81 -13.09
CA GLU A 104 -43.48 1.33 -13.09
C GLU A 104 -43.61 2.68 -13.80
N LYS A 105 -42.48 3.34 -14.11
CA LYS A 105 -42.40 4.69 -14.66
C LYS A 105 -43.19 5.73 -13.84
N VAL A 106 -43.16 5.60 -12.51
CA VAL A 106 -43.89 6.47 -11.59
C VAL A 106 -42.97 7.00 -10.49
N TRP A 107 -43.29 8.20 -9.99
CA TRP A 107 -42.70 8.76 -8.77
C TRP A 107 -43.52 8.29 -7.56
N ARG A 108 -42.88 7.71 -6.54
CA ARG A 108 -43.50 7.37 -5.26
C ARG A 108 -42.85 8.13 -4.12
N GLU A 109 -43.64 8.52 -3.12
CA GLU A 109 -43.14 9.24 -1.95
C GLU A 109 -42.27 8.33 -1.07
N GLY A 110 -41.13 8.85 -0.60
CA GLY A 110 -40.27 8.21 0.37
C GLY A 110 -40.73 8.47 1.79
N ARG A 111 -40.53 7.51 2.69
CA ARG A 111 -40.95 7.64 4.08
C ARG A 111 -39.83 8.28 4.90
N ASP A 112 -40.17 9.38 5.57
CA ASP A 112 -39.28 10.11 6.49
C ASP A 112 -37.94 10.55 5.89
N ILE A 113 -37.88 10.75 4.56
CA ILE A 113 -36.65 11.22 3.91
C ILE A 113 -36.41 12.69 4.28
N LYS A 114 -35.29 12.95 4.97
CA LYS A 114 -34.88 14.27 5.45
C LYS A 114 -33.46 14.59 5.00
N CYS A 115 -33.21 15.86 4.75
CA CYS A 115 -31.87 16.40 4.51
C CYS A 115 -31.42 17.17 5.74
N VAL A 116 -30.32 16.74 6.34
CA VAL A 116 -29.71 17.45 7.47
C VAL A 116 -28.28 17.82 7.13
N ALA A 117 -27.90 19.05 7.46
CA ALA A 117 -26.50 19.43 7.38
C ALA A 117 -25.71 18.62 8.42
N VAL A 118 -24.54 18.14 8.02
CA VAL A 118 -23.62 17.39 8.88
C VAL A 118 -22.20 17.89 8.69
N SER A 119 -21.36 17.63 9.69
CA SER A 119 -19.92 17.83 9.56
C SER A 119 -19.35 16.93 8.45
N SER A 120 -18.35 17.45 7.73
CA SER A 120 -17.60 16.69 6.72
C SER A 120 -16.79 15.54 7.34
N THR A 121 -16.54 15.57 8.66
CA THR A 121 -15.93 14.46 9.38
C THR A 121 -16.99 13.50 9.92
N PRO A 122 -16.85 12.19 9.72
CA PRO A 122 -17.74 11.20 10.33
C PRO A 122 -17.45 10.99 11.83
N GLY A 123 -16.34 11.51 12.35
CA GLY A 123 -15.92 11.35 13.75
C GLY A 123 -15.78 12.66 14.51
N VAL A 124 -16.07 12.60 15.81
CA VAL A 124 -15.84 13.67 16.80
C VAL A 124 -15.13 13.07 18.00
N TYR A 125 -14.16 13.79 18.54
CA TYR A 125 -13.46 13.41 19.75
C TYR A 125 -13.81 14.37 20.87
N ILE A 126 -14.34 13.84 21.97
CA ILE A 126 -14.63 14.63 23.18
C ILE A 126 -13.46 14.47 24.15
N HIS A 127 -12.78 15.58 24.46
CA HIS A 127 -11.59 15.57 25.31
C HIS A 127 -11.47 16.80 26.19
N GLY A 128 -10.62 16.69 27.20
CA GLY A 128 -10.39 17.72 28.22
C GLY A 128 -10.66 17.18 29.62
N PRO A 129 -10.17 17.86 30.66
CA PRO A 129 -10.47 17.49 32.03
C PRO A 129 -11.94 17.73 32.34
N THR A 130 -12.51 16.86 33.18
CA THR A 130 -13.84 17.08 33.76
C THR A 130 -13.70 17.49 35.23
N PRO A 131 -14.64 18.29 35.76
CA PRO A 131 -14.68 18.63 37.17
C PRO A 131 -14.62 17.36 38.02
N ASN A 132 -13.71 17.31 38.99
CA ASN A 132 -13.53 16.17 39.90
C ASN A 132 -13.36 14.81 39.21
N GLN A 133 -12.87 14.78 37.96
CA GLN A 133 -12.75 13.55 37.15
C GLN A 133 -14.08 12.80 36.96
N LEU A 134 -15.21 13.50 37.01
CA LEU A 134 -16.54 12.92 36.78
C LEU A 134 -16.66 12.31 35.38
N LEU A 135 -17.27 11.13 35.29
CA LEU A 135 -17.74 10.49 34.04
C LEU A 135 -16.69 10.40 32.93
N GLN A 136 -15.42 10.29 33.31
CA GLN A 136 -14.28 10.21 32.42
C GLN A 136 -14.42 9.09 31.38
N ASP A 137 -15.08 8.00 31.73
CA ASP A 137 -15.36 6.85 30.87
C ASP A 137 -16.28 7.15 29.68
N LYS A 138 -16.90 8.34 29.61
CA LYS A 138 -17.73 8.79 28.48
C LYS A 138 -17.00 9.73 27.52
N LEU A 139 -15.73 10.06 27.78
CA LEU A 139 -14.91 10.85 26.87
C LEU A 139 -14.21 9.93 25.88
N GLY A 140 -14.04 10.37 24.63
CA GLY A 140 -13.43 9.53 23.60
C GLY A 140 -13.91 9.86 22.19
N GLU A 141 -13.69 8.90 21.29
CA GLU A 141 -14.09 9.01 19.89
C GLU A 141 -15.55 8.60 19.74
N TYR A 142 -16.33 9.44 19.05
CA TYR A 142 -17.71 9.24 18.67
C TYR A 142 -17.78 9.23 17.16
N ARG A 143 -18.48 8.27 16.57
CA ARG A 143 -18.70 8.18 15.11
C ARG A 143 -20.16 8.40 14.79
N ARG A 144 -20.42 9.17 13.74
CA ARG A 144 -21.78 9.43 13.26
C ARG A 144 -22.41 8.11 12.83
N VAL A 145 -23.59 7.83 13.37
CA VAL A 145 -24.39 6.67 13.00
C VAL A 145 -25.03 6.96 11.64
N GLN A 146 -24.77 6.10 10.67
CA GLN A 146 -25.29 6.24 9.32
C GLN A 146 -26.82 6.27 9.28
N LEU A 147 -27.37 7.18 8.48
CA LEU A 147 -28.82 7.36 8.26
C LEU A 147 -29.64 7.67 9.53
N ALA A 148 -29.00 7.82 10.70
CA ALA A 148 -29.67 8.14 11.94
C ALA A 148 -29.74 9.66 12.16
N VAL A 149 -30.96 10.18 12.20
CA VAL A 149 -31.24 11.59 12.44
C VAL A 149 -32.21 11.73 13.61
N VAL A 150 -31.82 12.53 14.60
CA VAL A 150 -32.64 12.83 15.77
C VAL A 150 -32.73 14.34 15.89
N THR A 151 -33.96 14.87 15.97
CA THR A 151 -34.22 16.32 16.05
C THR A 151 -33.45 17.13 15.01
N GLU A 152 -33.47 16.66 13.76
CA GLU A 152 -32.85 17.33 12.61
C GLU A 152 -31.30 17.43 12.68
N ARG A 153 -30.66 16.57 13.46
CA ARG A 153 -29.20 16.48 13.58
C ARG A 153 -28.73 15.03 13.50
N GLY A 154 -27.48 14.85 13.06
CA GLY A 154 -26.84 13.54 13.06
C GLY A 154 -26.63 13.02 14.49
N VAL A 155 -26.79 11.72 14.66
CA VAL A 155 -26.50 11.00 15.90
C VAL A 155 -25.08 10.44 15.85
N TYR A 156 -24.40 10.40 16.98
CA TYR A 156 -23.09 9.79 17.10
C TYR A 156 -23.08 8.70 18.17
N GLU A 157 -22.33 7.63 17.92
CA GLU A 157 -22.13 6.49 18.81
C GLU A 157 -20.67 6.45 19.26
N MET A 158 -20.44 6.19 20.55
CA MET A 158 -19.08 6.11 21.10
C MET A 158 -18.38 4.84 20.60
N VAL A 159 -17.16 4.99 20.09
CA VAL A 159 -16.34 3.87 19.61
C VAL A 159 -16.00 2.96 20.78
N GLY A 160 -16.45 1.71 20.71
CA GLY A 160 -16.24 0.69 21.75
C GLY A 160 -17.28 0.70 22.89
N MET A 161 -18.30 1.57 22.83
CA MET A 161 -19.42 1.63 23.78
C MET A 161 -20.74 1.90 23.06
N SER A 162 -21.37 0.87 22.50
CA SER A 162 -22.57 1.05 21.67
C SER A 162 -23.79 1.60 22.39
N ASN A 163 -23.84 1.51 23.72
CA ASN A 163 -24.92 2.11 24.52
C ASN A 163 -24.67 3.58 24.90
N VAL A 164 -23.54 4.17 24.49
CA VAL A 164 -23.24 5.59 24.74
C VAL A 164 -23.42 6.35 23.44
N MET A 165 -24.40 7.25 23.44
CA MET A 165 -24.78 8.03 22.26
C MET A 165 -24.57 9.52 22.53
N MET A 166 -24.37 10.28 21.46
CA MET A 166 -24.39 11.73 21.45
C MET A 166 -25.42 12.21 20.44
N TRP A 167 -26.31 13.11 20.87
CA TRP A 167 -27.42 13.61 20.05
C TRP A 167 -27.77 15.05 20.40
N TYR A 168 -28.41 15.72 19.47
CA TYR A 168 -29.09 16.98 19.75
C TYR A 168 -30.49 16.69 20.31
N ALA A 169 -30.93 17.43 21.31
CA ALA A 169 -32.20 17.21 21.99
C ALA A 169 -33.20 18.36 21.81
N PRO A 170 -34.51 18.09 21.94
CA PRO A 170 -35.54 19.13 22.01
C PRO A 170 -35.26 20.03 23.23
N GLY A 171 -34.88 21.28 22.97
CA GLY A 171 -34.43 22.22 24.02
C GLY A 171 -33.16 22.99 23.66
N GLY A 172 -32.48 22.65 22.56
CA GLY A 172 -31.32 23.41 22.09
C GLY A 172 -29.99 22.94 22.71
N THR A 173 -29.93 21.68 23.12
CA THR A 173 -28.78 21.08 23.80
C THR A 173 -28.23 19.89 23.02
N TRP A 174 -26.90 19.82 22.93
CA TRP A 174 -26.19 18.59 22.61
C TRP A 174 -26.02 17.78 23.89
N ASN A 175 -26.37 16.49 23.87
CA ASN A 175 -26.32 15.59 25.01
C ASN A 175 -25.43 14.38 24.71
N ILE A 176 -24.78 13.85 25.73
CA ILE A 176 -24.17 12.51 25.73
C ILE A 176 -24.85 11.70 26.81
N GLY A 177 -25.39 10.54 26.47
CA GLY A 177 -26.21 9.72 27.36
C GLY A 177 -26.40 8.30 26.84
N LYS A 178 -27.40 7.60 27.39
CA LYS A 178 -27.67 6.22 26.98
C LYS A 178 -28.41 6.14 25.66
N ARG A 179 -28.32 5.00 24.97
CA ARG A 179 -29.04 4.77 23.71
C ARG A 179 -30.56 4.80 23.85
N ASP A 180 -31.12 4.37 24.98
CA ASP A 180 -32.56 4.43 25.27
C ASP A 180 -33.06 5.84 25.60
N GLU A 181 -32.16 6.78 25.90
CA GLU A 181 -32.45 8.20 26.16
C GLU A 181 -32.38 9.06 24.89
N LEU A 182 -32.05 8.45 23.75
CA LEU A 182 -31.82 9.12 22.47
C LEU A 182 -33.02 9.99 22.05
N GLY A 183 -32.76 11.26 21.77
CA GLY A 183 -33.78 12.26 21.42
C GLY A 183 -34.47 12.92 22.62
N GLN A 184 -34.11 12.57 23.85
CA GLN A 184 -34.60 13.24 25.06
C GLN A 184 -33.59 14.30 25.53
N ASN A 185 -34.04 15.30 26.29
CA ASN A 185 -33.14 16.27 26.94
C ASN A 185 -32.63 15.70 28.27
N ARG A 186 -31.91 14.58 28.19
CA ARG A 186 -31.38 13.82 29.34
C ARG A 186 -30.03 13.24 28.96
N GLY A 187 -29.09 13.21 29.90
CA GLY A 187 -27.78 12.60 29.65
C GLY A 187 -26.81 12.84 30.81
N TRP A 188 -25.58 12.40 30.60
CA TRP A 188 -24.43 12.61 31.47
C TRP A 188 -23.67 13.89 31.15
N TYR A 189 -23.69 14.31 29.88
CA TYR A 189 -23.11 15.56 29.42
C TYR A 189 -24.18 16.36 28.68
N GLN A 190 -24.14 17.69 28.82
CA GLN A 190 -24.96 18.58 28.01
C GLN A 190 -24.20 19.84 27.62
N ALA A 191 -24.50 20.41 26.46
CA ALA A 191 -24.01 21.73 26.05
C ALA A 191 -25.13 22.48 25.33
N VAL A 192 -25.44 23.69 25.78
CA VAL A 192 -26.42 24.56 25.11
C VAL A 192 -25.77 25.13 23.85
N SER A 193 -26.15 24.63 22.69
CA SER A 193 -25.59 25.05 21.41
C SER A 193 -26.54 24.74 20.27
N LYS A 194 -26.75 25.70 19.37
CA LYS A 194 -27.52 25.50 18.13
C LYS A 194 -26.67 24.92 16.99
N ALA A 195 -25.42 24.55 17.28
CA ALA A 195 -24.51 24.01 16.28
C ALA A 195 -25.12 22.80 15.57
N ILE A 196 -24.87 22.72 14.27
CA ILE A 196 -25.35 21.64 13.40
C ILE A 196 -24.65 20.32 13.70
N SER A 197 -23.46 20.39 14.27
CA SER A 197 -22.66 19.26 14.67
C SER A 197 -21.90 19.60 15.96
N PRO A 198 -21.38 18.61 16.71
CA PRO A 198 -20.84 18.88 18.03
C PRO A 198 -19.49 19.60 18.01
N GLU A 199 -18.78 19.63 16.89
CA GLU A 199 -17.42 20.13 16.83
C GLU A 199 -17.34 21.65 17.07
N GLY A 200 -16.34 22.07 17.85
CA GLY A 200 -16.17 23.46 18.29
C GLY A 200 -17.07 23.87 19.46
N ILE A 201 -17.92 22.98 20.00
CA ILE A 201 -18.64 23.23 21.25
C ILE A 201 -17.65 23.16 22.42
N THR A 202 -17.62 24.23 23.22
CA THR A 202 -16.70 24.40 24.37
C THR A 202 -17.42 24.61 25.71
N ASN A 203 -18.73 24.81 25.72
CA ASN A 203 -19.52 25.14 26.90
C ASN A 203 -20.21 23.91 27.52
N TRP A 204 -19.49 22.79 27.60
CA TRP A 204 -20.03 21.54 28.13
C TRP A 204 -20.25 21.58 29.64
N GLN A 205 -21.26 20.85 30.07
CA GLN A 205 -21.58 20.57 31.47
C GLN A 205 -21.64 19.06 31.68
N VAL A 206 -21.27 18.63 32.89
CA VAL A 206 -21.20 17.21 33.29
C VAL A 206 -22.13 17.00 34.48
N TRP A 207 -22.91 15.93 34.46
CA TRP A 207 -23.84 15.60 35.53
C TRP A 207 -23.10 14.98 36.72
N ASP A 208 -23.09 15.68 37.85
CA ASP A 208 -22.64 15.15 39.12
C ASP A 208 -23.78 14.33 39.75
N GLY A 209 -23.72 13.01 39.61
CA GLY A 209 -24.71 12.10 40.17
C GLY A 209 -24.76 12.10 41.69
N ALA A 210 -23.66 12.43 42.38
CA ALA A 210 -23.61 12.44 43.84
C ALA A 210 -24.30 13.67 44.40
N ASN A 211 -24.07 14.84 43.79
CA ASN A 211 -24.67 16.11 44.22
C ASN A 211 -25.94 16.49 43.45
N ARG A 212 -26.35 15.66 42.47
CA ARG A 212 -27.53 15.86 41.61
C ARG A 212 -27.58 17.24 40.94
N LYS A 213 -26.44 17.68 40.41
CA LYS A 213 -26.28 18.99 39.75
C LYS A 213 -25.43 18.90 38.49
N TRP A 214 -25.57 19.90 37.62
CA TRP A 214 -24.68 20.09 36.47
C TRP A 214 -23.46 20.92 36.85
N GLU A 215 -22.28 20.41 36.57
CA GLU A 215 -20.99 21.09 36.77
C GLU A 215 -20.42 21.57 35.43
N LYS A 216 -19.81 22.76 35.39
CA LYS A 216 -19.23 23.30 34.14
C LYS A 216 -17.87 22.66 33.86
N ALA A 217 -17.68 22.15 32.65
CA ALA A 217 -16.39 21.63 32.18
C ALA A 217 -15.76 22.62 31.20
N HIS A 218 -15.07 23.63 31.75
CA HIS A 218 -14.53 24.78 31.01
C HIS A 218 -13.52 24.43 29.91
N GLU A 219 -12.82 23.30 30.06
CA GLU A 219 -11.77 22.86 29.15
C GLU A 219 -12.19 21.68 28.27
N LEU A 220 -13.45 21.23 28.39
CA LEU A 220 -13.95 20.13 27.57
C LEU A 220 -14.28 20.64 26.16
N GLN A 221 -13.75 19.96 25.16
CA GLN A 221 -13.89 20.33 23.75
C GLN A 221 -14.34 19.13 22.93
N ALA A 222 -15.14 19.42 21.92
CA ALA A 222 -15.50 18.49 20.87
C ALA A 222 -14.72 18.84 19.60
N MET A 223 -13.84 17.95 19.16
CA MET A 223 -12.93 18.18 18.03
C MET A 223 -13.27 17.27 16.86
N SER A 224 -13.28 17.80 15.65
CA SER A 224 -13.37 16.99 14.43
C SER A 224 -12.21 16.04 14.37
N VAL A 225 -12.50 14.76 14.12
CA VAL A 225 -11.45 13.76 13.92
C VAL A 225 -11.77 12.85 12.75
N GLY A 226 -10.71 12.54 12.01
CA GLY A 226 -10.74 11.62 10.91
C GLY A 226 -10.39 10.21 11.38
N SER A 227 -9.92 9.41 10.45
CA SER A 227 -9.38 8.09 10.70
C SER A 227 -8.20 8.19 11.65
N LYS A 228 -8.15 7.25 12.60
CA LYS A 228 -7.04 7.16 13.55
C LYS A 228 -5.71 6.96 12.84
N ARG A 229 -5.72 6.25 11.71
CA ARG A 229 -4.56 5.95 10.88
C ARG A 229 -4.83 6.36 9.44
N VAL A 230 -3.82 6.95 8.83
CA VAL A 230 -3.83 7.38 7.43
C VAL A 230 -2.53 6.97 6.76
N ALA A 231 -2.58 6.78 5.45
CA ALA A 231 -1.41 6.45 4.65
C ALA A 231 -1.29 7.42 3.47
N PHE A 232 -0.05 7.74 3.11
CA PHE A 232 0.23 8.41 1.86
C PHE A 232 0.51 7.39 0.75
N THR A 233 -0.16 7.56 -0.38
CA THR A 233 0.01 6.74 -1.59
C THR A 233 0.50 7.59 -2.75
N GLY A 234 0.96 6.94 -3.81
CA GLY A 234 1.45 7.59 -5.03
C GLY A 234 2.96 7.85 -5.02
N THR A 235 3.42 8.51 -6.07
CA THR A 235 4.84 8.86 -6.23
C THR A 235 5.07 10.36 -6.12
N THR A 236 6.21 10.71 -5.55
CA THR A 236 6.73 12.07 -5.53
C THR A 236 7.51 12.34 -6.83
N PRO A 237 7.46 13.57 -7.36
CA PRO A 237 8.25 13.94 -8.52
C PRO A 237 9.73 13.63 -8.29
N LEU A 238 10.33 12.87 -9.21
CA LEU A 238 11.75 12.51 -9.15
C LEU A 238 12.18 11.77 -7.87
N GLY A 239 11.23 11.23 -7.10
CA GLY A 239 11.50 10.56 -5.82
C GLY A 239 11.82 11.50 -4.64
N ILE A 240 11.61 12.82 -4.79
CA ILE A 240 11.90 13.82 -3.76
C ILE A 240 11.08 13.53 -2.50
N ASN A 241 11.76 13.27 -1.38
CA ASN A 241 11.13 12.91 -0.10
C ASN A 241 10.14 11.72 -0.19
N GLN A 242 10.32 10.81 -1.16
CA GLN A 242 9.49 9.61 -1.29
C GLN A 242 9.50 8.77 0.00
N ASP A 243 10.65 8.72 0.69
CA ASP A 243 10.85 8.03 1.97
C ASP A 243 10.14 8.72 3.15
N LYS A 244 9.62 9.94 2.95
CA LYS A 244 8.81 10.66 3.93
C LYS A 244 7.31 10.37 3.79
N LEU A 245 6.90 9.75 2.67
CA LEU A 245 5.59 9.13 2.58
C LEU A 245 5.55 7.88 3.47
N GLY A 246 4.38 7.54 3.95
CA GLY A 246 4.21 6.40 4.85
C GLY A 246 2.89 6.44 5.58
N GLU A 247 2.81 5.65 6.64
CA GLU A 247 1.63 5.61 7.50
C GLU A 247 1.83 6.47 8.74
N PHE A 248 0.79 7.25 9.03
CA PHE A 248 0.72 8.13 10.17
C PHE A 248 -0.45 7.72 11.05
N VAL A 249 -0.26 7.75 12.35
CA VAL A 249 -1.27 7.41 13.34
C VAL A 249 -1.37 8.55 14.35
N ARG A 250 -2.60 8.90 14.72
CA ARG A 250 -2.85 9.84 15.80
C ARG A 250 -2.45 9.19 17.13
N ARG A 251 -1.24 9.50 17.60
CA ARG A 251 -0.69 9.02 18.89
C ARG A 251 -0.93 10.04 19.98
N GLY A 252 -1.56 9.59 21.06
CA GLY A 252 -2.14 10.52 22.02
C GLY A 252 -3.18 11.43 21.36
N PHE A 253 -3.95 12.15 22.17
CA PHE A 253 -4.92 13.11 21.65
C PHE A 253 -4.32 14.50 21.66
N ARG A 254 -3.19 14.63 20.94
CA ARG A 254 -2.47 15.90 20.75
C ARG A 254 -3.14 16.68 19.62
N PHE A 255 -3.57 17.89 19.92
CA PHE A 255 -4.17 18.81 18.95
C PHE A 255 -3.28 20.04 18.82
N GLU A 256 -3.09 20.49 17.59
CA GLU A 256 -2.34 21.69 17.26
C GLU A 256 -3.19 22.54 16.30
N ASN A 257 -3.36 23.83 16.58
CA ASN A 257 -4.21 24.74 15.80
C ASN A 257 -5.63 24.19 15.51
N GLY A 258 -6.21 23.46 16.47
CA GLY A 258 -7.56 22.91 16.36
C GLY A 258 -7.69 21.69 15.43
N ARG A 259 -6.60 20.98 15.14
CA ARG A 259 -6.56 19.75 14.35
C ARG A 259 -5.71 18.69 15.05
N ALA A 260 -5.98 17.42 14.76
CA ALA A 260 -5.19 16.32 15.33
C ALA A 260 -3.77 16.30 14.73
N VAL A 261 -2.78 16.05 15.58
CA VAL A 261 -1.41 15.73 15.16
C VAL A 261 -1.31 14.22 14.90
N TYR A 262 -0.62 13.84 13.84
CA TYR A 262 -0.34 12.45 13.52
C TYR A 262 1.17 12.20 13.58
N GLU A 263 1.56 11.05 14.10
CA GLU A 263 2.95 10.63 14.21
C GLU A 263 3.20 9.46 13.25
N SER A 264 4.39 9.42 12.66
CA SER A 264 4.75 8.31 11.78
C SER A 264 4.79 7.00 12.56
N ILE A 265 4.30 5.92 11.96
CA ILE A 265 4.29 4.60 12.62
C ILE A 265 5.70 4.00 12.72
N ASP A 266 6.51 4.26 11.72
CA ASP A 266 7.86 3.77 11.50
C ASP A 266 8.95 4.70 12.05
N CYS A 267 8.74 6.02 12.05
CA CYS A 267 9.74 7.02 12.46
C CYS A 267 9.19 8.00 13.51
N PRO A 268 9.52 7.87 14.81
CA PRO A 268 8.96 8.73 15.86
C PRO A 268 9.40 10.21 15.73
N GLU A 269 10.48 10.48 15.00
CA GLU A 269 10.93 11.85 14.72
C GLU A 269 10.17 12.54 13.59
N ARG A 270 9.20 11.86 12.96
CA ARG A 270 8.39 12.39 11.87
C ARG A 270 6.93 12.52 12.29
N ALA A 271 6.36 13.67 12.01
CA ALA A 271 4.98 13.99 12.33
C ALA A 271 4.29 14.74 11.19
N MET A 272 2.97 14.75 11.25
CA MET A 272 2.09 15.52 10.40
C MET A 272 1.19 16.40 11.28
N TRP A 273 1.10 17.67 10.95
CA TRP A 273 0.33 18.65 11.72
C TRP A 273 -0.28 19.72 10.82
N PHE A 274 -1.16 20.53 11.39
CA PHE A 274 -1.81 21.62 10.71
C PHE A 274 -1.30 22.98 11.23
N ALA A 275 -0.96 23.89 10.32
CA ALA A 275 -0.57 25.25 10.65
C ALA A 275 -0.89 26.21 9.49
N ASN A 276 -1.39 27.41 9.81
CA ASN A 276 -1.63 28.49 8.83
C ASN A 276 -2.40 28.09 7.56
N LYS A 277 -3.42 27.22 7.67
CA LYS A 277 -4.21 26.68 6.54
C LYS A 277 -3.47 25.69 5.63
N TYR A 278 -2.42 25.06 6.15
CA TYR A 278 -1.69 24.00 5.49
C TYR A 278 -1.61 22.77 6.40
N TRP A 279 -1.70 21.59 5.79
CA TRP A 279 -1.18 20.36 6.36
C TRP A 279 0.31 20.25 6.03
N TYR A 280 1.14 19.87 7.00
CA TYR A 280 2.58 19.68 6.84
C TYR A 280 3.00 18.29 7.27
N ILE A 281 4.01 17.72 6.61
CA ILE A 281 4.78 16.56 7.08
C ILE A 281 6.21 17.02 7.31
N GLY A 282 6.77 16.77 8.49
CA GLY A 282 8.08 17.27 8.88
C GLY A 282 8.63 16.60 10.14
N LYS A 283 9.65 17.22 10.74
CA LYS A 283 10.22 16.73 12.01
C LYS A 283 9.21 16.94 13.14
N ALA A 284 9.10 15.96 14.04
CA ALA A 284 8.24 16.03 15.22
C ALA A 284 8.60 17.20 16.15
N SER A 285 9.88 17.61 16.18
CA SER A 285 10.32 18.81 16.90
C SER A 285 9.83 20.13 16.30
N GLN A 286 9.27 20.12 15.08
CA GLN A 286 8.76 21.28 14.35
C GLN A 286 7.23 21.38 14.36
N ILE A 287 6.53 20.52 15.11
CA ILE A 287 5.06 20.58 15.22
C ILE A 287 4.61 22.00 15.59
N GLY A 288 3.62 22.51 14.85
CA GLY A 288 3.08 23.86 14.99
C GLY A 288 3.76 24.93 14.12
N GLN A 289 4.93 24.64 13.54
CA GLN A 289 5.63 25.54 12.62
C GLN A 289 5.04 25.46 11.21
N THR A 290 5.36 26.44 10.35
CA THR A 290 4.88 26.52 8.96
C THR A 290 5.91 25.98 7.95
N THR A 291 6.68 24.98 8.34
CA THR A 291 7.77 24.38 7.56
C THR A 291 7.70 22.86 7.63
N GLY A 292 7.95 22.17 6.51
CA GLY A 292 7.99 20.71 6.45
C GLY A 292 8.56 20.22 5.14
N TRP A 293 8.81 18.93 5.03
CA TRP A 293 9.21 18.26 3.79
C TRP A 293 8.08 18.19 2.78
N LEU A 294 6.83 18.10 3.26
CA LEU A 294 5.63 18.14 2.42
C LEU A 294 4.64 19.14 2.99
N CYS A 295 3.84 19.75 2.12
CA CYS A 295 2.66 20.50 2.55
C CYS A 295 1.50 20.43 1.56
N CYS A 296 0.28 20.68 2.07
CA CYS A 296 -0.93 20.80 1.27
C CYS A 296 -1.74 21.99 1.78
N LYS A 297 -2.06 22.94 0.89
CA LYS A 297 -2.85 24.15 1.24
C LYS A 297 -4.34 23.80 1.25
N ASP A 298 -4.79 23.21 2.34
CA ASP A 298 -6.19 22.80 2.50
C ASP A 298 -6.62 22.97 3.96
N ASP A 299 -7.77 23.59 4.20
CA ASP A 299 -8.33 23.84 5.54
C ASP A 299 -9.14 22.62 6.06
N ALA A 300 -9.05 21.49 5.35
CA ALA A 300 -9.68 20.23 5.73
C ALA A 300 -9.46 19.91 7.21
N ALA A 301 -10.53 19.45 7.86
CA ALA A 301 -10.53 19.07 9.27
C ALA A 301 -9.59 17.88 9.56
N CYS A 302 -9.28 17.08 8.55
CA CYS A 302 -8.45 15.89 8.63
C CYS A 302 -7.63 15.76 7.33
N PRO A 303 -6.43 15.17 7.38
CA PRO A 303 -5.51 15.13 6.24
C PRO A 303 -6.06 14.32 5.06
N GLU A 304 -6.82 13.25 5.31
CA GLU A 304 -7.44 12.41 4.28
C GLU A 304 -8.65 13.08 3.58
N LEU A 305 -9.12 14.21 4.11
CA LEU A 305 -10.16 15.02 3.48
C LEU A 305 -9.58 16.17 2.64
N ALA A 306 -8.25 16.37 2.67
CA ALA A 306 -7.60 17.36 1.85
C ALA A 306 -7.77 16.99 0.36
N LYS A 307 -8.30 17.92 -0.42
CA LYS A 307 -8.52 17.75 -1.87
C LYS A 307 -7.53 18.55 -2.70
N SER A 308 -6.87 19.51 -2.07
CA SER A 308 -5.85 20.33 -2.68
C SER A 308 -4.57 19.51 -2.94
N LEU A 309 -3.80 19.99 -3.90
CA LEU A 309 -2.57 19.34 -4.35
C LEU A 309 -1.51 19.32 -3.23
N TRP A 310 -0.91 18.14 -3.02
CA TRP A 310 0.25 18.00 -2.15
C TRP A 310 1.50 18.49 -2.87
N ARG A 311 2.41 19.11 -2.11
CA ARG A 311 3.70 19.58 -2.58
C ARG A 311 4.82 19.00 -1.74
N VAL A 312 5.96 18.74 -2.36
CA VAL A 312 7.18 18.24 -1.71
C VAL A 312 8.31 19.28 -1.83
N SER A 313 9.15 19.40 -0.81
CA SER A 313 10.29 20.33 -0.83
C SER A 313 11.53 19.66 -1.41
N ASP A 314 12.15 20.26 -2.41
CA ASP A 314 13.46 19.85 -2.95
C ASP A 314 14.65 20.49 -2.18
N GLY A 315 14.38 21.20 -1.09
CA GLY A 315 15.34 21.97 -0.31
C GLY A 315 15.49 23.43 -0.74
N GLN A 316 15.01 23.82 -1.93
CA GLN A 316 14.99 25.21 -2.40
C GLN A 316 13.56 25.75 -2.55
N GLN A 317 12.65 24.93 -3.06
CA GLN A 317 11.26 25.28 -3.35
C GLN A 317 10.30 24.11 -3.07
N MET A 318 9.01 24.37 -3.21
CA MET A 318 7.95 23.36 -3.14
C MET A 318 7.53 22.96 -4.56
N VAL A 319 7.60 21.67 -4.87
CA VAL A 319 7.24 21.08 -6.16
C VAL A 319 5.92 20.34 -6.03
N ASP A 320 5.05 20.48 -7.02
CA ASP A 320 3.74 19.84 -7.10
C ASP A 320 3.86 18.31 -7.24
N ALA A 321 3.15 17.56 -6.40
CA ALA A 321 3.19 16.10 -6.35
C ALA A 321 1.80 15.51 -6.63
N ASP A 322 1.43 15.45 -7.91
CA ASP A 322 0.08 15.14 -8.41
C ASP A 322 -0.45 13.76 -8.02
N GLU A 323 0.45 12.79 -7.85
CA GLU A 323 0.06 11.42 -7.46
C GLU A 323 -0.09 11.24 -5.95
N VAL A 324 0.47 12.15 -5.14
CA VAL A 324 0.49 12.02 -3.69
C VAL A 324 -0.90 12.27 -3.12
N LYS A 325 -1.46 11.26 -2.46
CA LYS A 325 -2.76 11.32 -1.80
C LYS A 325 -2.67 10.79 -0.39
N CYS A 326 -3.48 11.35 0.49
CA CYS A 326 -3.68 10.85 1.84
C CYS A 326 -5.01 10.08 1.89
N MET A 327 -4.97 8.85 2.35
CA MET A 327 -6.16 8.00 2.47
C MET A 327 -6.28 7.42 3.88
N PRO A 328 -7.49 7.14 4.36
CA PRO A 328 -7.66 6.43 5.61
C PRO A 328 -7.25 4.97 5.44
N VAL A 329 -6.67 4.38 6.49
CA VAL A 329 -6.27 2.96 6.47
C VAL A 329 -6.58 2.26 7.79
N GLY A 330 -6.88 0.97 7.71
CA GLY A 330 -7.17 0.11 8.86
C GLY A 330 -5.97 -0.67 9.39
N ALA A 331 -6.26 -1.81 10.01
CA ALA A 331 -5.29 -2.85 10.32
C ALA A 331 -4.64 -3.40 9.05
N LEU A 332 -3.40 -3.86 9.17
CA LEU A 332 -2.68 -4.51 8.07
C LEU A 332 -3.30 -5.87 7.73
N THR A 333 -3.76 -6.60 8.75
CA THR A 333 -4.41 -7.90 8.61
C THR A 333 -5.77 -7.87 9.27
N VAL A 334 -6.77 -8.44 8.59
CA VAL A 334 -8.14 -8.55 9.08
C VAL A 334 -8.66 -9.97 8.87
N MET A 335 -9.66 -10.34 9.65
CA MET A 335 -10.35 -11.63 9.56
C MET A 335 -11.82 -11.39 9.33
N VAL A 336 -12.35 -11.98 8.28
CA VAL A 336 -13.80 -12.07 8.08
C VAL A 336 -14.21 -13.47 8.52
N ALA A 337 -14.94 -13.56 9.63
CA ALA A 337 -15.36 -14.82 10.22
C ALA A 337 -16.78 -14.73 10.80
N GLY A 338 -17.42 -15.88 11.00
CA GLY A 338 -18.77 -15.99 11.52
C GLY A 338 -19.56 -17.13 10.89
N GLU A 339 -20.80 -17.26 11.33
CA GLU A 339 -21.78 -18.17 10.74
C GLU A 339 -22.48 -17.49 9.57
N THR A 340 -22.58 -18.18 8.44
CA THR A 340 -23.36 -17.71 7.30
C THR A 340 -24.70 -18.44 7.26
N PRO A 341 -25.79 -17.79 6.81
CA PRO A 341 -27.08 -18.45 6.65
C PRO A 341 -26.94 -19.69 5.76
N ASN A 342 -27.37 -20.85 6.27
CA ASN A 342 -27.30 -22.14 5.56
C ASN A 342 -25.90 -22.49 5.02
N ASN A 343 -24.82 -22.03 5.68
CA ASN A 343 -23.43 -22.19 5.23
C ASN A 343 -23.11 -21.57 3.84
N LEU A 344 -23.99 -20.71 3.30
CA LEU A 344 -23.77 -19.99 2.04
C LEU A 344 -22.44 -19.23 2.06
N ASN A 345 -21.59 -19.44 1.05
CA ASN A 345 -20.27 -18.79 0.92
C ASN A 345 -19.38 -18.84 2.17
N SER A 346 -19.61 -19.79 3.09
CA SER A 346 -18.82 -19.93 4.32
C SER A 346 -17.36 -20.27 4.02
N ASP A 347 -17.08 -20.89 2.87
CA ASP A 347 -15.74 -21.19 2.38
C ASP A 347 -14.96 -19.94 1.93
N LYS A 348 -15.64 -18.79 1.74
CA LYS A 348 -15.04 -17.52 1.31
C LYS A 348 -14.49 -16.71 2.48
N LEU A 349 -14.89 -17.02 3.70
CA LEU A 349 -14.40 -16.42 4.93
C LEU A 349 -12.93 -16.76 5.16
N GLY A 350 -12.22 -15.92 5.91
CA GLY A 350 -10.81 -16.14 6.22
C GLY A 350 -10.03 -14.86 6.50
N GLU A 351 -8.71 -15.00 6.50
CA GLU A 351 -7.74 -13.94 6.78
C GLU A 351 -7.41 -13.15 5.50
N PHE A 352 -7.36 -11.83 5.60
CA PHE A 352 -7.07 -10.92 4.50
C PHE A 352 -5.96 -9.96 4.91
N VAL A 353 -5.02 -9.72 4.00
CA VAL A 353 -3.89 -8.79 4.19
C VAL A 353 -4.06 -7.60 3.26
N ARG A 354 -3.91 -6.40 3.81
CA ARG A 354 -3.99 -5.15 3.06
C ARG A 354 -2.86 -5.05 2.05
N GLN A 355 -3.17 -4.61 0.85
CA GLN A 355 -2.17 -4.24 -0.15
C GLN A 355 -1.66 -2.82 0.16
N VAL A 356 -0.51 -2.72 0.83
CA VAL A 356 0.11 -1.44 1.20
C VAL A 356 0.37 -0.58 -0.05
N GLY A 357 0.04 0.72 0.05
CA GLY A 357 0.20 1.67 -1.06
C GLY A 357 -0.84 1.55 -2.17
N ARG A 358 -1.75 0.58 -2.12
CA ARG A 358 -2.83 0.40 -3.10
C ARG A 358 -4.18 0.81 -2.49
N GLU A 359 -4.96 1.49 -3.32
CA GLU A 359 -6.29 1.95 -2.95
C GLU A 359 -7.31 1.72 -4.06
N LEU A 360 -8.57 1.70 -3.66
CA LEU A 360 -9.70 1.73 -4.57
C LEU A 360 -10.80 2.57 -3.94
N ASN A 361 -11.30 3.56 -4.69
CA ASN A 361 -12.35 4.47 -4.22
C ASN A 361 -12.01 5.15 -2.87
N GLY A 362 -10.74 5.54 -2.65
CA GLY A 362 -10.31 6.21 -1.43
C GLY A 362 -10.27 5.30 -0.20
N ARG A 363 -10.13 3.97 -0.40
CA ARG A 363 -10.11 2.95 0.66
C ARG A 363 -9.07 1.87 0.38
N PRO A 364 -8.57 1.20 1.44
CA PRO A 364 -7.63 0.10 1.29
C PRO A 364 -8.26 -1.14 0.64
N ILE A 365 -7.45 -1.89 -0.09
CA ILE A 365 -7.82 -3.18 -0.68
C ILE A 365 -7.11 -4.29 0.09
N TYR A 366 -7.79 -5.42 0.30
CA TYR A 366 -7.19 -6.60 0.93
C TYR A 366 -7.26 -7.84 0.05
N THR A 367 -6.27 -8.70 0.18
CA THR A 367 -6.17 -10.01 -0.51
C THR A 367 -6.23 -11.14 0.50
N GLN A 368 -6.99 -12.19 0.19
CA GLN A 368 -7.09 -13.34 1.09
C GLN A 368 -5.75 -14.08 1.16
N VAL A 369 -5.35 -14.43 2.38
CA VAL A 369 -4.19 -15.29 2.62
C VAL A 369 -4.46 -16.66 2.00
N GLY A 370 -3.56 -17.07 1.10
CA GLY A 370 -3.62 -18.32 0.35
C GLY A 370 -4.66 -18.40 -0.76
N ASN A 371 -5.29 -17.28 -1.11
CA ASN A 371 -6.10 -17.21 -2.33
C ASN A 371 -6.13 -15.78 -2.90
N GLU A 372 -5.23 -15.50 -3.84
CA GLU A 372 -5.12 -14.16 -4.42
C GLU A 372 -6.34 -13.72 -5.25
N ASN A 373 -7.19 -14.66 -5.66
CA ASN A 373 -8.40 -14.38 -6.44
C ASN A 373 -9.56 -13.91 -5.58
N ARG A 374 -9.42 -13.93 -4.25
CA ARG A 374 -10.44 -13.46 -3.31
C ARG A 374 -9.97 -12.18 -2.64
N MET A 375 -10.77 -11.13 -2.80
CA MET A 375 -10.42 -9.79 -2.39
C MET A 375 -11.51 -9.15 -1.56
N LEU A 376 -11.11 -8.18 -0.75
CA LEU A 376 -12.00 -7.32 0.02
C LEU A 376 -11.77 -5.86 -0.42
N TRP A 377 -12.83 -5.16 -0.82
CA TRP A 377 -12.73 -3.79 -1.34
C TRP A 377 -13.96 -2.95 -1.00
N TYR A 378 -13.83 -1.64 -1.20
CA TYR A 378 -14.92 -0.69 -1.03
C TYR A 378 -15.46 -0.19 -2.38
N SER A 379 -16.78 -0.20 -2.54
CA SER A 379 -17.44 0.38 -3.71
C SER A 379 -18.87 0.84 -3.37
N ALA A 380 -19.27 2.00 -3.89
CA ALA A 380 -20.65 2.51 -3.83
C ALA A 380 -21.32 2.51 -2.44
N GLY A 381 -20.57 2.69 -1.36
CA GLY A 381 -21.12 2.69 0.01
C GLY A 381 -21.01 1.36 0.75
N TYR A 382 -20.40 0.35 0.14
CA TYR A 382 -20.33 -1.01 0.68
C TYR A 382 -18.89 -1.50 0.73
N TRP A 383 -18.58 -2.29 1.75
CA TRP A 383 -17.47 -3.23 1.71
C TRP A 383 -17.95 -4.54 1.06
N TYR A 384 -17.19 -5.07 0.11
CA TYR A 384 -17.47 -6.31 -0.62
C TYR A 384 -16.36 -7.33 -0.40
N LEU A 385 -16.75 -8.60 -0.29
CA LEU A 385 -15.88 -9.77 -0.43
C LEU A 385 -16.27 -10.50 -1.71
N GLY A 386 -15.34 -10.59 -2.66
CA GLY A 386 -15.63 -11.10 -4.00
C GLY A 386 -14.37 -11.49 -4.77
N ARG A 387 -14.49 -11.62 -6.09
CA ARG A 387 -13.38 -12.04 -6.95
C ARG A 387 -12.49 -10.86 -7.34
N LYS A 388 -11.22 -11.16 -7.65
CA LYS A 388 -10.23 -10.18 -8.14
C LYS A 388 -10.66 -9.47 -9.43
N ASP A 389 -11.37 -10.13 -10.33
CA ASP A 389 -11.91 -9.55 -11.58
C ASP A 389 -13.18 -8.69 -11.37
N GLU A 390 -13.71 -8.69 -10.15
CA GLU A 390 -14.85 -7.87 -9.73
C GLU A 390 -14.41 -6.62 -8.97
N LEU A 391 -13.11 -6.44 -8.76
CA LEU A 391 -12.54 -5.36 -7.99
C LEU A 391 -13.06 -3.99 -8.49
N GLY A 392 -13.68 -3.23 -7.58
CA GLY A 392 -14.23 -1.90 -7.85
C GLY A 392 -15.70 -1.90 -8.29
N LYS A 393 -16.24 -3.05 -8.72
CA LYS A 393 -17.65 -3.22 -9.01
C LYS A 393 -18.46 -3.28 -7.71
N SER A 394 -19.75 -3.00 -7.81
CA SER A 394 -20.70 -3.06 -6.69
C SER A 394 -21.33 -4.47 -6.56
N GLN A 395 -20.50 -5.51 -6.60
CA GLN A 395 -20.92 -6.92 -6.54
C GLN A 395 -19.91 -7.77 -5.76
N GLY A 396 -20.35 -8.89 -5.20
CA GLY A 396 -19.51 -9.84 -4.47
C GLY A 396 -20.35 -10.91 -3.79
N TRP A 397 -19.71 -11.91 -3.20
CA TRP A 397 -20.41 -12.96 -2.44
C TRP A 397 -20.95 -12.46 -1.11
N LEU A 398 -20.24 -11.52 -0.48
CA LEU A 398 -20.68 -10.86 0.75
C LEU A 398 -20.55 -9.34 0.59
N CYS A 399 -21.43 -8.60 1.25
CA CYS A 399 -21.30 -7.16 1.36
C CYS A 399 -21.83 -6.63 2.69
N VAL A 400 -21.34 -5.46 3.10
CA VAL A 400 -21.90 -4.71 4.23
C VAL A 400 -22.00 -3.24 3.83
N ARG A 401 -23.16 -2.63 4.07
CA ARG A 401 -23.38 -1.21 3.80
C ARG A 401 -22.87 -0.38 4.95
N ASP A 402 -21.63 0.09 4.84
CA ASP A 402 -20.98 0.86 5.89
C ASP A 402 -19.84 1.69 5.29
N PRO A 403 -19.76 3.01 5.55
CA PRO A 403 -18.75 3.91 5.00
C PRO A 403 -17.38 3.76 5.68
N ALA A 404 -17.28 2.85 6.65
CA ALA A 404 -16.12 2.66 7.49
C ALA A 404 -14.82 2.79 6.68
N PRO A 405 -13.82 3.52 7.21
CA PRO A 405 -12.55 3.73 6.52
C PRO A 405 -11.77 2.43 6.28
N ALA A 406 -12.10 1.39 7.03
CA ALA A 406 -11.53 0.05 6.94
C ALA A 406 -12.59 -1.01 7.29
N PRO A 407 -12.49 -2.23 6.78
CA PRO A 407 -13.55 -3.24 6.91
C PRO A 407 -13.76 -3.72 8.35
N GLU A 408 -12.72 -3.75 9.19
CA GLU A 408 -12.83 -4.13 10.60
C GLU A 408 -13.55 -3.08 11.46
N LEU A 409 -13.78 -1.89 10.90
CA LEU A 409 -14.49 -0.81 11.56
C LEU A 409 -15.98 -0.76 11.18
N THR A 410 -16.43 -1.72 10.37
CA THR A 410 -17.84 -1.86 9.99
C THR A 410 -18.70 -2.22 11.20
N GLN A 411 -19.86 -1.57 11.32
CA GLN A 411 -20.81 -1.77 12.40
C GLN A 411 -22.13 -2.36 11.89
N ALA A 412 -22.45 -2.14 10.61
CA ALA A 412 -23.65 -2.69 9.98
C ALA A 412 -23.60 -4.23 9.84
N ILE A 413 -24.78 -4.81 9.62
CA ILE A 413 -24.95 -6.26 9.42
C ILE A 413 -24.43 -6.63 8.03
N TRP A 414 -23.53 -7.63 8.00
CA TRP A 414 -23.07 -8.25 6.76
C TRP A 414 -24.21 -9.02 6.09
N ARG A 415 -24.20 -9.06 4.76
CA ARG A 415 -25.14 -9.80 3.93
C ARG A 415 -24.39 -10.77 3.03
N VAL A 416 -25.00 -11.93 2.79
CA VAL A 416 -24.43 -13.01 1.97
C VAL A 416 -25.35 -13.29 0.79
N GLY A 417 -24.80 -13.32 -0.42
CA GLY A 417 -25.55 -13.60 -1.64
C GLY A 417 -25.66 -15.09 -1.95
N ASP A 418 -26.84 -15.57 -2.31
CA ASP A 418 -27.05 -16.94 -2.84
C ASP A 418 -26.96 -17.02 -4.37
N GLY A 419 -26.81 -15.87 -5.05
CA GLY A 419 -26.83 -15.73 -6.51
C GLY A 419 -28.09 -15.03 -7.04
N GLU A 420 -29.17 -14.99 -6.25
CA GLU A 420 -30.43 -14.32 -6.59
C GLU A 420 -30.75 -13.18 -5.63
N SER A 421 -30.49 -13.37 -4.33
CA SER A 421 -30.86 -12.46 -3.24
C SER A 421 -29.76 -12.35 -2.18
N LEU A 422 -29.85 -11.32 -1.32
CA LEU A 422 -28.95 -11.08 -0.20
C LEU A 422 -29.63 -11.43 1.12
N HIS A 423 -28.99 -12.29 1.91
CA HIS A 423 -29.47 -12.72 3.24
C HIS A 423 -28.67 -12.05 4.35
N GLU A 424 -29.34 -11.64 5.42
CA GLU A 424 -28.66 -11.07 6.59
C GLU A 424 -27.82 -12.14 7.31
N ALA A 425 -26.59 -11.77 7.66
CA ALA A 425 -25.64 -12.60 8.38
C ALA A 425 -25.11 -11.85 9.61
N PRO A 426 -25.92 -11.68 10.67
CA PRO A 426 -25.56 -10.88 11.84
C PRO A 426 -24.34 -11.42 12.61
N ASN A 427 -24.05 -12.70 12.44
CA ASN A 427 -22.93 -13.40 13.09
C ASN A 427 -21.61 -13.24 12.31
N ILE A 428 -21.61 -12.68 11.10
CA ILE A 428 -20.39 -12.35 10.36
C ILE A 428 -19.83 -11.02 10.87
N LYS A 429 -18.54 -11.03 11.16
CA LYS A 429 -17.77 -9.84 11.55
C LYS A 429 -16.46 -9.79 10.78
N CYS A 430 -15.99 -8.57 10.55
CA CYS A 430 -14.62 -8.31 10.16
C CYS A 430 -13.90 -7.74 11.39
N ALA A 431 -12.80 -8.37 11.81
CA ALA A 431 -12.01 -7.95 12.97
C ALA A 431 -10.54 -7.79 12.58
N ALA A 432 -9.83 -6.84 13.19
CA ALA A 432 -8.39 -6.74 13.05
C ALA A 432 -7.73 -7.99 13.66
N ILE A 433 -6.73 -8.55 12.97
CA ILE A 433 -5.82 -9.54 13.57
C ILE A 433 -4.45 -8.90 13.76
N GLY A 434 -4.01 -8.91 15.01
CA GLY A 434 -2.70 -8.45 15.42
C GLY A 434 -1.73 -9.59 15.71
N ALA A 435 -0.69 -9.25 16.44
CA ALA A 435 0.31 -10.20 16.91
C ALA A 435 -0.35 -11.30 17.75
N ARG A 436 0.06 -12.54 17.51
CA ARG A 436 -0.44 -13.71 18.26
C ARG A 436 0.06 -13.71 19.70
N CYS A 437 1.24 -13.16 19.94
CA CYS A 437 1.76 -12.88 21.27
C CYS A 437 1.98 -11.37 21.38
N ILE A 438 1.70 -10.84 22.55
CA ILE A 438 2.03 -9.48 22.94
C ILE A 438 2.81 -9.53 24.25
N GLU A 439 3.58 -8.50 24.53
CA GLU A 439 4.22 -8.34 25.83
C GLU A 439 3.84 -6.97 26.38
N VAL A 440 3.27 -7.01 27.58
CA VAL A 440 3.05 -5.80 28.39
C VAL A 440 4.35 -5.59 29.16
N LEU A 441 5.07 -4.51 28.89
CA LEU A 441 6.39 -4.24 29.46
C LEU A 441 6.57 -2.78 29.88
N GLY A 442 7.71 -2.52 30.53
CA GLY A 442 8.09 -1.23 31.07
C GLY A 442 8.20 -1.18 32.58
N GLU A 443 8.39 0.03 33.12
CA GLU A 443 8.45 0.27 34.55
C GLU A 443 7.15 0.91 35.05
N PRO A 444 6.26 0.14 35.70
CA PRO A 444 5.06 0.70 36.27
C PRO A 444 5.40 1.63 37.44
N VAL A 445 4.64 2.72 37.62
CA VAL A 445 4.85 3.67 38.72
C VAL A 445 4.87 2.94 40.06
N GLY A 446 5.95 3.16 40.83
CA GLY A 446 6.17 2.51 42.12
C GLY A 446 6.35 0.98 42.06
N ASN A 447 6.65 0.42 40.88
CA ASN A 447 6.66 -1.02 40.60
C ASN A 447 5.34 -1.75 40.90
N LEU A 448 4.22 -1.01 41.02
CA LEU A 448 2.91 -1.59 41.30
C LEU A 448 2.48 -2.53 40.16
N HIS A 449 1.99 -3.72 40.53
CA HIS A 449 1.47 -4.74 39.61
C HIS A 449 2.47 -5.19 38.53
N LYS A 450 3.78 -4.99 38.72
CA LYS A 450 4.83 -5.45 37.79
C LYS A 450 4.78 -6.96 37.55
N ASP A 451 4.36 -7.74 38.55
CA ASP A 451 4.15 -9.18 38.45
C ASP A 451 2.99 -9.57 37.52
N LYS A 452 2.11 -8.62 37.14
CA LYS A 452 1.00 -8.81 36.21
C LYS A 452 1.43 -8.64 34.75
N MET A 453 2.53 -7.95 34.51
CA MET A 453 3.13 -7.71 33.18
C MET A 453 3.87 -8.96 32.64
N GLY A 454 4.26 -8.95 31.36
CA GLY A 454 4.91 -10.07 30.68
C GLY A 454 4.21 -10.46 29.37
N GLU A 455 4.44 -11.68 28.91
CA GLU A 455 3.91 -12.21 27.64
C GLU A 455 2.46 -12.69 27.76
N PHE A 456 1.63 -12.33 26.78
CA PHE A 456 0.26 -12.78 26.65
C PHE A 456 0.00 -13.32 25.24
N LYS A 457 -0.69 -14.45 25.16
CA LYS A 457 -1.07 -15.13 23.93
C LYS A 457 -2.53 -14.86 23.60
N MET A 458 -2.80 -14.54 22.34
CA MET A 458 -4.14 -14.33 21.84
C MET A 458 -4.96 -15.62 21.99
N LEU A 459 -6.14 -15.53 22.60
CA LEU A 459 -7.11 -16.61 22.62
C LEU A 459 -7.90 -16.58 21.32
N ALA A 460 -7.59 -17.50 20.41
CA ALA A 460 -8.25 -17.56 19.11
C ALA A 460 -9.77 -17.75 19.28
N ALA A 461 -10.55 -17.00 18.49
CA ALA A 461 -12.02 -16.97 18.50
C ALA A 461 -12.69 -16.38 19.76
N GLN A 462 -11.93 -15.87 20.74
CA GLN A 462 -12.50 -15.15 21.88
C GLN A 462 -12.29 -13.64 21.72
N GLU A 463 -13.41 -12.92 21.68
CA GLU A 463 -13.43 -11.47 21.57
C GLU A 463 -14.32 -10.84 22.64
N VAL A 464 -13.97 -9.62 23.04
CA VAL A 464 -14.82 -8.77 23.86
C VAL A 464 -15.02 -7.46 23.09
N ASN A 465 -16.28 -7.13 22.77
CA ASN A 465 -16.65 -5.94 21.99
C ASN A 465 -15.92 -5.84 20.62
N GLY A 466 -15.76 -6.98 19.93
CA GLY A 466 -15.11 -7.03 18.60
C GLY A 466 -13.59 -6.84 18.63
N LYS A 467 -12.96 -7.00 19.79
CA LYS A 467 -11.50 -6.91 19.97
C LYS A 467 -10.93 -8.19 20.58
N PRO A 468 -9.70 -8.57 20.21
CA PRO A 468 -9.08 -9.81 20.67
C PRO A 468 -8.80 -9.81 22.17
N VAL A 469 -8.87 -11.01 22.77
CA VAL A 469 -8.51 -11.27 24.15
C VAL A 469 -7.18 -12.01 24.21
N TYR A 470 -6.33 -11.67 25.17
CA TYR A 470 -5.04 -12.33 25.37
C TYR A 470 -4.94 -12.90 26.79
N GLU A 471 -4.34 -14.07 26.93
CA GLU A 471 -4.09 -14.78 28.18
C GLU A 471 -2.58 -14.79 28.47
N LYS A 472 -2.19 -14.54 29.72
CA LYS A 472 -0.78 -14.52 30.10
C LYS A 472 -0.15 -15.92 30.09
N ASP A 473 1.08 -16.02 29.57
CA ASP A 473 1.92 -17.24 29.65
C ASP A 473 3.02 -17.02 30.72
N PRO A 474 3.17 -17.86 31.74
CA PRO A 474 2.48 -19.15 32.00
C PRO A 474 1.19 -19.05 32.84
N SER A 475 0.78 -17.83 33.21
CA SER A 475 -0.30 -17.63 34.19
C SER A 475 -1.66 -17.41 33.54
N VAL A 476 -2.48 -18.45 33.42
CA VAL A 476 -3.84 -18.41 32.83
C VAL A 476 -4.86 -17.50 33.53
N SER A 477 -4.54 -16.98 34.72
CA SER A 477 -5.42 -16.10 35.51
C SER A 477 -5.42 -14.64 35.07
N HIS A 478 -4.41 -14.20 34.31
CA HIS A 478 -4.24 -12.80 33.91
C HIS A 478 -4.58 -12.63 32.43
N MET A 479 -5.36 -11.61 32.11
CA MET A 479 -5.88 -11.36 30.77
C MET A 479 -5.60 -9.92 30.32
N VAL A 480 -5.51 -9.73 29.01
CA VAL A 480 -5.64 -8.44 28.34
C VAL A 480 -6.91 -8.45 27.50
N TRP A 481 -7.77 -7.46 27.68
CA TRP A 481 -9.00 -7.33 26.89
C TRP A 481 -9.38 -5.86 26.74
N ALA A 482 -10.28 -5.59 25.80
CA ALA A 482 -10.89 -4.28 25.67
C ALA A 482 -12.34 -4.30 26.17
N ALA A 483 -12.70 -3.31 26.98
CA ALA A 483 -14.07 -3.08 27.40
C ALA A 483 -14.34 -1.58 27.55
N ASN A 484 -15.49 -1.14 27.06
CA ASN A 484 -16.00 0.21 27.30
C ASN A 484 -15.02 1.35 26.96
N GLY A 485 -14.36 1.29 25.80
CA GLY A 485 -13.40 2.31 25.37
C GLY A 485 -12.01 2.25 26.04
N TYR A 486 -11.77 1.24 26.88
CA TYR A 486 -10.48 0.98 27.52
C TYR A 486 -9.92 -0.39 27.13
N TRP A 487 -8.60 -0.51 27.17
CA TRP A 487 -7.89 -1.77 27.31
C TRP A 487 -7.52 -1.99 28.77
N TYR A 488 -7.60 -3.23 29.25
CA TYR A 488 -7.31 -3.62 30.62
C TYR A 488 -6.26 -4.72 30.69
N VAL A 489 -5.49 -4.72 31.78
CA VAL A 489 -4.79 -5.90 32.30
C VAL A 489 -5.49 -6.28 33.61
N GLY A 490 -6.06 -7.47 33.69
CA GLY A 490 -6.93 -7.86 34.81
C GLY A 490 -7.13 -9.37 34.91
N LYS A 491 -8.07 -9.81 35.74
CA LYS A 491 -8.30 -11.24 35.97
C LYS A 491 -9.22 -11.87 34.92
N ARG A 492 -9.10 -13.18 34.74
CA ARG A 492 -10.00 -13.97 33.87
C ARG A 492 -11.48 -13.88 34.26
N ASP A 493 -11.81 -13.90 35.53
CA ASP A 493 -13.20 -13.77 36.04
C ASP A 493 -13.77 -12.35 35.92
N GLU A 494 -12.91 -11.39 35.57
CA GLU A 494 -13.26 -10.00 35.28
C GLU A 494 -13.38 -9.71 33.78
N LEU A 495 -13.19 -10.71 32.91
CA LEU A 495 -13.21 -10.55 31.47
C LEU A 495 -14.52 -9.86 31.01
N GLY A 496 -14.37 -8.77 30.25
CA GLY A 496 -15.48 -7.95 29.77
C GLY A 496 -16.02 -6.92 30.75
N LYS A 497 -15.58 -6.95 32.02
CA LYS A 497 -15.95 -5.94 33.04
C LYS A 497 -15.00 -4.73 32.96
N GLN A 498 -15.40 -3.63 33.61
CA GLN A 498 -14.56 -2.44 33.84
C GLN A 498 -13.72 -2.62 35.11
N ALA A 499 -12.91 -3.68 35.15
CA ALA A 499 -12.09 -4.01 36.31
C ALA A 499 -10.72 -4.51 35.84
N GLY A 500 -9.67 -4.14 36.56
CA GLY A 500 -8.32 -4.56 36.26
C GLY A 500 -7.32 -3.86 37.16
N TRP A 501 -6.05 -4.27 37.05
CA TRP A 501 -4.94 -3.62 37.74
C TRP A 501 -4.36 -2.47 36.91
N MET A 502 -4.50 -2.55 35.59
CA MET A 502 -4.00 -1.57 34.64
C MET A 502 -5.08 -1.29 33.61
N GLN A 503 -5.24 -0.03 33.20
CA GLN A 503 -6.17 0.35 32.15
C GLN A 503 -5.59 1.46 31.27
N VAL A 504 -6.02 1.54 30.02
CA VAL A 504 -5.66 2.65 29.12
C VAL A 504 -6.84 2.97 28.24
N ARG A 505 -7.15 4.26 28.09
CA ARG A 505 -8.21 4.71 27.18
C ARG A 505 -7.65 4.81 25.77
N ASP A 506 -8.04 3.87 24.92
CA ASP A 506 -7.53 3.81 23.55
C ASP A 506 -8.50 3.06 22.61
N SER A 507 -8.81 3.67 21.47
CA SER A 507 -9.72 3.10 20.47
C SER A 507 -9.07 2.02 19.57
N SER A 508 -7.75 1.76 19.68
CA SER A 508 -7.03 0.80 18.84
C SER A 508 -7.70 -0.57 18.82
N SER A 509 -7.83 -1.14 17.62
CA SER A 509 -8.40 -2.49 17.43
C SER A 509 -7.50 -3.56 18.02
N LEU A 510 -6.20 -3.29 18.11
CA LEU A 510 -5.17 -4.21 18.60
C LEU A 510 -4.39 -3.57 19.76
N PRO A 511 -3.97 -4.35 20.77
CA PRO A 511 -3.32 -3.79 21.95
C PRO A 511 -1.88 -3.29 21.67
N GLU A 512 -1.14 -3.91 20.75
CA GLU A 512 0.17 -3.42 20.30
C GLU A 512 0.11 -2.09 19.53
N GLU A 513 -1.09 -1.62 19.18
CA GLU A 513 -1.31 -0.32 18.57
C GLU A 513 -1.74 0.75 19.58
N ILE A 514 -1.80 0.41 20.88
CA ILE A 514 -2.14 1.36 21.93
C ILE A 514 -1.04 2.43 22.01
N CYS A 515 -1.48 3.67 21.98
CA CYS A 515 -0.62 4.84 22.13
C CYS A 515 -1.05 5.73 23.31
N GLY A 516 -2.16 5.40 23.97
CA GLY A 516 -2.61 6.07 25.19
C GLY A 516 -1.69 5.83 26.38
N VAL A 517 -1.74 6.74 27.36
CA VAL A 517 -1.00 6.60 28.62
C VAL A 517 -1.73 5.61 29.52
N TRP A 518 -1.03 4.54 29.90
CA TRP A 518 -1.55 3.54 30.83
C TRP A 518 -1.75 4.14 32.22
N GLN A 519 -2.75 3.64 32.91
CA GLN A 519 -3.08 3.96 34.29
C GLN A 519 -2.99 2.68 35.12
N ILE A 520 -2.51 2.81 36.34
CA ILE A 520 -2.32 1.69 37.27
C ILE A 520 -3.18 1.93 38.51
N TRP A 521 -3.85 0.89 38.99
CA TRP A 521 -4.69 0.99 40.18
C TRP A 521 -3.83 1.01 41.45
N ASN A 522 -3.80 2.16 42.14
CA ASN A 522 -3.18 2.26 43.45
C ASN A 522 -4.19 1.85 44.54
N GLN A 523 -3.97 0.68 45.14
CA GLN A 523 -4.87 0.15 46.17
C GLN A 523 -4.85 0.97 47.46
N SER A 524 -3.72 1.59 47.81
CA SER A 524 -3.59 2.40 49.03
C SER A 524 -4.35 3.73 48.93
N GLU A 525 -4.27 4.38 47.77
CA GLU A 525 -4.93 5.66 47.50
C GLU A 525 -6.34 5.50 46.90
N LYS A 526 -6.73 4.26 46.55
CA LYS A 526 -8.00 3.91 45.89
C LYS A 526 -8.28 4.76 44.64
N ARG A 527 -7.24 4.99 43.83
CA ARG A 527 -7.32 5.77 42.59
C ARG A 527 -6.43 5.20 41.50
N TRP A 528 -6.75 5.57 40.26
CA TRP A 528 -5.91 5.33 39.09
C TRP A 528 -4.80 6.39 39.03
N ILE A 529 -3.56 5.95 38.80
CA ILE A 529 -2.39 6.83 38.60
C ILE A 529 -1.80 6.61 37.21
N ALA A 530 -1.40 7.69 36.53
CA ALA A 530 -0.78 7.59 35.21
C ALA A 530 0.59 6.92 35.30
N SER A 531 0.93 6.10 34.31
CA SER A 531 2.17 5.34 34.24
C SER A 531 2.69 5.28 32.80
N GLU A 532 3.44 6.31 32.40
CA GLU A 532 3.97 6.49 31.05
C GLU A 532 4.96 5.41 30.63
N GLY A 533 5.60 4.73 31.59
CA GLY A 533 6.56 3.66 31.31
C GLY A 533 5.94 2.38 30.75
N VAL A 534 4.63 2.18 30.90
CA VAL A 534 3.95 0.94 30.48
C VAL A 534 3.53 1.02 29.02
N LYS A 535 3.81 -0.05 28.28
CA LYS A 535 3.41 -0.21 26.88
C LYS A 535 3.13 -1.66 26.54
N VAL A 536 2.55 -1.86 25.35
CA VAL A 536 2.33 -3.18 24.77
C VAL A 536 3.06 -3.24 23.44
N THR A 537 3.90 -4.26 23.27
CA THR A 537 4.53 -4.56 21.98
C THR A 537 3.98 -5.85 21.40
N ALA A 538 3.91 -5.90 20.07
CA ALA A 538 3.80 -7.15 19.36
C ALA A 538 5.04 -8.01 19.63
N VAL A 539 4.82 -9.30 19.79
CA VAL A 539 5.88 -10.25 20.10
C VAL A 539 5.81 -11.39 19.11
N GLY A 540 6.87 -11.51 18.30
CA GLY A 540 7.02 -12.63 17.38
C GLY A 540 7.41 -13.90 18.13
N ASN A 541 7.65 -14.97 17.40
CA ASN A 541 8.12 -16.25 17.91
C ASN A 541 9.42 -16.05 18.71
N ILE A 542 9.64 -16.91 19.71
CA ILE A 542 10.87 -16.89 20.51
C ILE A 542 12.09 -17.16 19.62
N GLN A 543 11.90 -17.90 18.53
CA GLN A 543 12.92 -18.20 17.55
C GLN A 543 12.38 -17.90 16.15
N VAL A 544 13.25 -17.36 15.29
CA VAL A 544 12.97 -17.12 13.87
C VAL A 544 14.18 -17.53 13.04
N SER A 545 13.95 -17.84 11.76
CA SER A 545 15.04 -18.12 10.82
C SER A 545 14.99 -17.14 9.66
N VAL A 546 16.10 -16.46 9.39
CA VAL A 546 16.26 -15.67 8.17
C VAL A 546 17.12 -16.46 7.21
N GLN A 547 16.54 -16.91 6.10
CA GLN A 547 17.19 -17.82 5.16
C GLN A 547 16.72 -17.63 3.73
N GLY A 548 17.58 -18.03 2.78
CA GLY A 548 17.32 -18.02 1.35
C GLY A 548 18.62 -17.97 0.55
N PRO A 549 18.56 -18.14 -0.78
CA PRO A 549 19.74 -18.04 -1.62
C PRO A 549 20.23 -16.59 -1.66
N LEU A 550 21.55 -16.43 -1.62
CA LEU A 550 22.21 -15.13 -1.76
C LEU A 550 22.00 -14.57 -3.17
N PRO A 551 21.95 -13.24 -3.32
CA PRO A 551 21.93 -12.65 -4.64
C PRO A 551 23.23 -12.97 -5.41
N PRO A 552 23.16 -13.26 -6.73
CA PRO A 552 24.36 -13.52 -7.53
C PRO A 552 25.39 -12.39 -7.49
N THR A 553 24.93 -11.15 -7.24
CA THR A 553 25.74 -9.94 -7.21
C THR A 553 26.48 -9.71 -5.88
N CYS A 554 26.10 -10.40 -4.80
CA CYS A 554 26.72 -10.21 -3.49
C CYS A 554 26.59 -11.46 -2.61
N SER A 555 27.73 -12.08 -2.28
CA SER A 555 27.82 -13.21 -1.35
C SER A 555 28.32 -12.82 0.05
N LEU A 556 28.55 -11.52 0.29
CA LEU A 556 28.98 -11.02 1.60
C LEU A 556 27.89 -11.25 2.66
N HIS A 557 28.33 -11.36 3.91
CA HIS A 557 27.47 -11.49 5.09
C HIS A 557 26.48 -12.66 5.05
N ALA A 558 26.74 -13.68 4.23
CA ALA A 558 25.96 -14.91 4.18
C ALA A 558 25.93 -15.64 5.52
N ASP A 559 27.06 -15.60 6.23
CA ASP A 559 27.26 -16.15 7.57
C ASP A 559 26.38 -15.45 8.63
N LYS A 560 25.87 -14.25 8.34
CA LYS A 560 25.01 -13.47 9.24
C LYS A 560 23.55 -13.88 9.20
N LEU A 561 23.13 -14.63 8.17
CA LEU A 561 21.81 -15.26 8.12
C LEU A 561 21.73 -16.51 9.00
N GLY A 562 20.53 -16.99 9.30
CA GLY A 562 20.30 -18.20 10.10
C GLY A 562 19.30 -18.01 11.23
N GLU A 563 19.49 -18.74 12.33
CA GLU A 563 18.58 -18.75 13.47
C GLU A 563 18.84 -17.59 14.44
N PHE A 564 17.78 -16.87 14.77
CA PHE A 564 17.78 -15.79 15.76
C PHE A 564 16.81 -16.13 16.90
N ILE A 565 17.23 -15.87 18.13
CA ILE A 565 16.42 -16.03 19.34
C ILE A 565 16.06 -14.64 19.88
N ARG A 566 14.77 -14.43 20.15
CA ARG A 566 14.24 -13.23 20.76
C ARG A 566 14.79 -13.04 22.17
N ILE A 567 15.19 -11.83 22.52
CA ILE A 567 15.57 -11.47 23.88
C ILE A 567 14.35 -10.92 24.60
N LYS A 568 13.93 -11.58 25.69
CA LYS A 568 12.69 -11.21 26.41
C LYS A 568 12.83 -9.88 27.15
N GLY A 569 11.77 -9.07 27.17
CA GLY A 569 11.76 -7.77 27.83
C GLY A 569 12.66 -6.70 27.19
N GLN A 570 13.26 -6.98 26.02
CA GLN A 570 14.06 -6.02 25.28
C GLN A 570 13.42 -5.65 23.95
N GLU A 571 13.46 -4.37 23.65
CA GLU A 571 12.95 -3.81 22.40
C GLU A 571 13.88 -2.73 21.85
N ALA A 572 13.79 -2.52 20.54
CA ALA A 572 14.36 -1.39 19.84
C ALA A 572 13.24 -0.75 19.02
N ASN A 573 13.02 0.56 19.19
CA ASN A 573 12.00 1.33 18.47
C ASN A 573 10.57 0.72 18.59
N GLY A 574 10.22 0.17 19.75
CA GLY A 574 8.90 -0.43 20.00
C GLY A 574 8.66 -1.76 19.28
N CYS A 575 9.73 -2.47 18.88
CA CYS A 575 9.68 -3.82 18.34
C CYS A 575 10.69 -4.74 19.06
N THR A 576 10.39 -6.03 19.14
CA THR A 576 11.25 -7.01 19.82
C THR A 576 12.60 -7.19 19.12
N VAL A 577 13.64 -7.44 19.91
CA VAL A 577 15.01 -7.67 19.44
C VAL A 577 15.37 -9.16 19.48
N TYR A 578 16.15 -9.61 18.51
CA TYR A 578 16.63 -10.98 18.44
C TYR A 578 18.15 -11.03 18.33
N LYS A 579 18.75 -12.13 18.81
CA LYS A 579 20.19 -12.40 18.77
C LYS A 579 20.46 -13.77 18.15
N LYS A 580 21.49 -13.83 17.31
CA LYS A 580 21.98 -15.07 16.72
C LYS A 580 22.75 -15.88 17.77
N LYS A 581 22.50 -17.19 17.86
CA LYS A 581 23.12 -18.07 18.89
C LYS A 581 24.65 -18.07 18.85
N SER A 582 25.24 -17.99 17.66
CA SER A 582 26.67 -18.27 17.45
C SER A 582 27.58 -17.04 17.42
N GLU A 583 27.03 -15.83 17.45
CA GLU A 583 27.80 -14.58 17.30
C GLU A 583 27.02 -13.37 17.80
N ASP A 584 27.67 -12.21 17.90
CA ASP A 584 27.06 -10.94 18.34
C ASP A 584 26.30 -10.22 17.21
N THR A 585 25.55 -11.02 16.43
CA THR A 585 24.68 -10.52 15.36
C THR A 585 23.25 -10.43 15.89
N MET A 586 22.67 -9.26 15.71
CA MET A 586 21.34 -8.88 16.17
C MET A 586 20.39 -8.73 14.98
N LEU A 587 19.11 -8.92 15.25
CA LEU A 587 18.00 -8.59 14.35
C LEU A 587 17.05 -7.64 15.07
N TRP A 588 16.77 -6.48 14.48
CA TRP A 588 15.94 -5.43 15.09
C TRP A 588 15.18 -4.62 14.05
N GLN A 589 14.24 -3.79 14.50
CA GLN A 589 13.52 -2.84 13.66
C GLN A 589 14.04 -1.43 13.89
N ALA A 590 14.27 -0.69 12.81
CA ALA A 590 14.51 0.75 12.85
C ALA A 590 13.89 1.44 11.64
N ALA A 591 13.14 2.52 11.87
CA ALA A 591 12.52 3.34 10.82
C ALA A 591 11.63 2.56 9.84
N GLY A 592 10.90 1.54 10.34
CA GLY A 592 10.01 0.72 9.50
C GLY A 592 10.75 -0.28 8.61
N GLU A 593 12.03 -0.53 8.90
CA GLU A 593 12.85 -1.52 8.23
C GLU A 593 13.38 -2.52 9.27
N TRP A 594 13.45 -3.80 8.92
CA TRP A 594 14.14 -4.81 9.72
C TRP A 594 15.62 -4.86 9.33
N TRP A 595 16.52 -4.96 10.29
CA TRP A 595 17.96 -4.91 10.13
C TRP A 595 18.64 -6.11 10.77
N ILE A 596 19.67 -6.67 10.11
CA ILE A 596 20.59 -7.63 10.72
C ILE A 596 21.97 -6.98 10.77
N GLY A 597 22.61 -6.98 11.93
CA GLY A 597 23.85 -6.26 12.14
C GLY A 597 24.47 -6.49 13.52
N PRO A 598 25.59 -5.82 13.84
CA PRO A 598 26.25 -5.97 15.13
C PRO A 598 25.45 -5.32 16.26
N ALA A 599 25.59 -5.79 17.49
CA ALA A 599 24.88 -5.24 18.65
C ALA A 599 25.12 -3.73 18.89
N ALA A 600 26.29 -3.21 18.48
CA ALA A 600 26.61 -1.77 18.56
C ALA A 600 25.70 -0.86 17.69
N SER A 601 25.04 -1.45 16.69
CA SER A 601 24.11 -0.77 15.78
C SER A 601 22.65 -0.94 16.17
N LEU A 602 22.36 -1.62 17.30
CA LEU A 602 21.00 -1.91 17.73
C LEU A 602 20.13 -0.64 17.79
N GLY A 603 18.97 -0.69 17.15
CA GLY A 603 18.02 0.42 17.06
C GLY A 603 18.36 1.50 16.03
N LYS A 604 19.51 1.40 15.36
CA LYS A 604 19.95 2.34 14.31
C LYS A 604 19.62 1.79 12.92
N ARG A 605 19.62 2.68 11.92
CA ARG A 605 19.48 2.34 10.49
C ARG A 605 20.83 1.91 9.90
N ALA A 606 21.46 0.90 10.48
CA ALA A 606 22.80 0.47 10.09
C ALA A 606 23.01 -1.04 10.31
N GLY A 607 23.46 -1.77 9.29
CA GLY A 607 23.63 -3.22 9.39
C GLY A 607 24.20 -3.86 8.13
N TYR A 608 24.26 -5.20 8.16
CA TYR A 608 24.68 -6.06 7.06
C TYR A 608 23.52 -6.35 6.10
N TRP A 609 22.33 -6.60 6.64
CA TRP A 609 21.11 -6.85 5.88
C TRP A 609 20.01 -5.90 6.31
N ARG A 610 19.08 -5.62 5.40
CA ARG A 610 17.82 -4.94 5.73
C ARG A 610 16.63 -5.52 4.96
N CYS A 611 15.43 -5.32 5.48
CA CYS A 611 14.16 -5.58 4.80
C CYS A 611 13.26 -4.36 4.95
N ARG A 612 12.83 -3.77 3.83
CA ARG A 612 11.98 -2.58 3.80
C ARG A 612 10.52 -2.95 4.04
N ASP A 613 10.22 -3.32 5.27
CA ASP A 613 8.91 -3.78 5.70
C ASP A 613 8.62 -3.37 7.14
N ALA A 614 7.50 -2.67 7.33
CA ALA A 614 7.07 -2.15 8.63
C ALA A 614 6.35 -3.18 9.51
N ALA A 615 6.40 -4.47 9.15
CA ALA A 615 5.92 -5.57 9.98
C ALA A 615 6.43 -5.44 11.43
N ARG A 616 5.53 -5.62 12.40
CA ARG A 616 5.85 -5.48 13.83
C ARG A 616 6.68 -6.64 14.41
N VAL A 617 6.73 -7.76 13.68
CA VAL A 617 7.51 -8.95 14.02
C VAL A 617 8.23 -9.43 12.75
N PRO A 618 9.45 -9.96 12.84
CA PRO A 618 10.29 -10.19 11.67
C PRO A 618 9.74 -11.29 10.74
N GLU A 619 9.11 -12.34 11.27
CA GLU A 619 8.47 -13.41 10.48
C GLU A 619 7.24 -12.95 9.68
N ALA A 620 6.69 -11.80 10.03
CA ALA A 620 5.57 -11.19 9.31
C ALA A 620 6.05 -10.34 8.12
N THR A 621 7.36 -10.16 7.95
CA THR A 621 7.91 -9.48 6.78
C THR A 621 7.51 -10.21 5.49
N ARG A 622 7.12 -9.42 4.50
CA ARG A 622 6.80 -9.82 3.12
C ARG A 622 7.62 -9.03 2.11
N GLY A 623 8.24 -7.92 2.53
CA GLY A 623 9.18 -7.13 1.76
C GLY A 623 10.44 -7.91 1.36
N VAL A 624 11.16 -7.35 0.40
CA VAL A 624 12.39 -7.94 -0.11
C VAL A 624 13.55 -7.62 0.83
N TRP A 625 14.35 -8.64 1.14
CA TRP A 625 15.58 -8.50 1.89
C TRP A 625 16.70 -8.00 0.97
N GLU A 626 17.59 -7.18 1.51
CA GLU A 626 18.73 -6.61 0.80
C GLU A 626 20.00 -6.81 1.63
N VAL A 627 21.12 -7.10 0.98
CA VAL A 627 22.44 -7.23 1.61
C VAL A 627 23.34 -6.06 1.21
N GLY A 628 24.04 -5.49 2.19
CA GLY A 628 24.95 -4.38 1.99
C GLY A 628 26.38 -4.86 1.74
N ASP A 629 27.05 -4.33 0.71
CA ASP A 629 28.47 -4.58 0.47
C ASP A 629 29.39 -3.48 1.04
N GLY A 630 28.83 -2.58 1.86
CA GLY A 630 29.48 -1.38 2.39
C GLY A 630 29.42 -0.15 1.46
N LYS A 631 28.89 -0.29 0.24
CA LYS A 631 28.64 0.82 -0.71
C LYS A 631 27.20 0.83 -1.22
N ASN A 632 26.68 -0.32 -1.61
CA ASN A 632 25.37 -0.51 -2.25
C ASN A 632 24.56 -1.61 -1.55
N TRP A 633 23.25 -1.53 -1.70
CA TRP A 633 22.30 -2.58 -1.30
C TRP A 633 21.97 -3.48 -2.49
N HIS A 634 22.06 -4.79 -2.29
CA HIS A 634 21.78 -5.81 -3.31
C HIS A 634 20.52 -6.59 -2.96
N VAL A 635 19.58 -6.69 -3.91
CA VAL A 635 18.26 -7.29 -3.71
C VAL A 635 18.34 -8.82 -3.64
N ALA A 636 17.86 -9.39 -2.53
CA ALA A 636 17.80 -10.83 -2.29
C ALA A 636 16.34 -11.31 -2.26
N GLU A 637 15.72 -11.43 -3.44
CA GLU A 637 14.28 -11.68 -3.60
C GLU A 637 13.74 -12.94 -2.95
N LYS A 638 14.59 -13.94 -2.71
CA LYS A 638 14.22 -15.25 -2.16
C LYS A 638 14.63 -15.42 -0.70
N VAL A 639 15.29 -14.43 -0.10
CA VAL A 639 15.54 -14.42 1.35
C VAL A 639 14.25 -14.02 2.06
N ARG A 640 13.92 -14.76 3.12
CA ARG A 640 12.72 -14.55 3.94
C ARG A 640 13.07 -14.77 5.41
N CYS A 641 12.44 -14.00 6.28
CA CYS A 641 12.33 -14.37 7.68
C CYS A 641 11.08 -15.23 7.85
N VAL A 642 11.25 -16.45 8.34
CA VAL A 642 10.16 -17.41 8.55
C VAL A 642 9.96 -17.70 10.02
N GLU A 643 8.72 -18.04 10.39
CA GLU A 643 8.40 -18.58 11.70
C GLU A 643 9.28 -19.80 11.98
N TYR A 644 9.80 -19.93 13.20
CA TYR A 644 10.38 -21.19 13.63
C TYR A 644 9.27 -22.21 13.81
N LEU A 645 9.11 -23.07 12.80
CA LEU A 645 8.17 -24.16 12.83
C LEU A 645 8.67 -25.22 13.83
N MET A 646 7.79 -25.64 14.74
CA MET A 646 8.12 -26.67 15.71
C MET A 646 8.53 -27.95 14.97
N PRO A 647 9.77 -28.46 15.13
CA PRO A 647 10.19 -29.63 14.36
C PRO A 647 9.37 -30.88 14.67
N ARG A 648 8.80 -30.94 15.87
CA ARG A 648 8.05 -32.08 16.43
C ARG A 648 6.83 -31.58 17.20
N LEU A 649 5.67 -32.12 16.87
CA LEU A 649 4.38 -31.89 17.52
C LEU A 649 3.80 -33.20 18.04
N VAL A 650 3.05 -33.14 19.13
CA VAL A 650 2.33 -34.30 19.66
C VAL A 650 0.83 -34.03 19.64
N LEU A 651 0.10 -34.76 18.80
CA LEU A 651 -1.36 -34.80 18.85
C LEU A 651 -1.78 -35.85 19.87
N ARG A 652 -2.49 -35.46 20.94
CA ARG A 652 -2.89 -36.36 22.03
C ARG A 652 -4.26 -36.03 22.59
N GLY A 653 -4.87 -36.99 23.27
CA GLY A 653 -6.18 -36.89 23.91
C GLY A 653 -6.94 -38.20 23.76
N ALA A 654 -8.15 -38.25 24.31
CA ALA A 654 -9.08 -39.36 24.09
C ALA A 654 -9.93 -39.06 22.84
N THR A 655 -10.21 -40.07 22.04
CA THR A 655 -11.22 -40.00 20.99
C THR A 655 -12.52 -40.66 21.43
N PRO A 656 -13.69 -40.20 20.95
CA PRO A 656 -14.95 -40.87 21.21
C PRO A 656 -14.88 -42.35 20.80
N GLU A 657 -15.20 -43.25 21.72
CA GLU A 657 -15.18 -44.71 21.51
C GLU A 657 -13.81 -45.27 21.05
N ASP A 658 -12.69 -44.61 21.40
CA ASP A 658 -11.33 -44.95 20.94
C ASP A 658 -11.16 -44.97 19.41
N ARG A 659 -12.11 -44.35 18.69
CA ARG A 659 -12.11 -44.32 17.23
C ARG A 659 -10.93 -43.51 16.71
N HIS A 660 -10.19 -44.07 15.75
CA HIS A 660 -9.02 -43.41 15.15
C HIS A 660 -7.93 -43.00 16.17
N GLN A 661 -7.91 -43.57 17.38
CA GLN A 661 -6.89 -43.32 18.41
C GLN A 661 -5.48 -43.65 17.90
N ASP A 662 -5.35 -44.63 17.01
CA ASP A 662 -4.10 -45.03 16.36
C ASP A 662 -3.52 -43.96 15.42
N LYS A 663 -4.31 -42.94 15.06
CA LYS A 663 -3.89 -41.81 14.20
C LYS A 663 -3.26 -40.66 15.01
N LEU A 664 -3.29 -40.72 16.33
CA LEU A 664 -2.64 -39.72 17.18
C LEU A 664 -1.15 -40.04 17.35
N GLY A 665 -0.39 -39.17 18.01
CA GLY A 665 1.03 -39.39 18.30
C GLY A 665 1.94 -38.26 17.83
N VAL A 666 3.19 -38.59 17.53
CA VAL A 666 4.22 -37.61 17.16
C VAL A 666 4.20 -37.34 15.66
N TYR A 667 4.17 -36.06 15.33
CA TYR A 667 4.17 -35.51 13.98
C TYR A 667 5.43 -34.67 13.78
N VAL A 668 6.18 -34.93 12.72
CA VAL A 668 7.43 -34.26 12.37
C VAL A 668 7.18 -33.32 11.20
N LEU A 669 7.77 -32.13 11.27
CA LEU A 669 7.64 -31.14 10.21
C LEU A 669 8.13 -31.70 8.87
N ALA A 670 7.29 -31.61 7.83
CA ALA A 670 7.65 -32.00 6.48
C ALA A 670 8.29 -30.82 5.73
N ASN A 671 9.16 -31.10 4.76
CA ASN A 671 9.83 -30.09 3.95
C ASN A 671 8.95 -29.61 2.77
N GLU A 672 7.67 -29.36 3.02
CA GLU A 672 6.71 -28.86 2.03
C GLU A 672 5.61 -28.02 2.72
N MET A 673 4.91 -27.18 1.95
CA MET A 673 3.72 -26.45 2.41
C MET A 673 2.50 -26.87 1.62
N ILE A 674 1.34 -26.89 2.27
CA ILE A 674 0.04 -27.24 1.68
C ILE A 674 -0.93 -26.12 2.00
N ASN A 675 -1.51 -25.48 0.96
CA ASN A 675 -2.42 -24.33 1.10
C ASN A 675 -1.85 -23.22 2.01
N ASP A 676 -0.58 -22.84 1.76
CA ASP A 676 0.14 -21.78 2.47
C ASP A 676 0.33 -22.00 3.98
N ARG A 677 0.32 -23.26 4.41
CA ARG A 677 0.59 -23.69 5.78
C ARG A 677 1.59 -24.85 5.78
N PRO A 678 2.41 -25.00 6.84
CA PRO A 678 3.27 -26.16 6.99
C PRO A 678 2.45 -27.44 7.20
N CYS A 679 2.96 -28.56 6.71
CA CYS A 679 2.38 -29.87 6.97
C CYS A 679 3.34 -30.73 7.79
N TYR A 680 2.76 -31.75 8.45
CA TYR A 680 3.50 -32.61 9.35
C TYR A 680 3.20 -34.07 9.04
N GLN A 681 4.24 -34.89 9.02
CA GLN A 681 4.15 -36.31 8.75
C GLN A 681 4.25 -37.10 10.07
N GLN A 682 3.43 -38.13 10.24
CA GLN A 682 3.50 -38.93 11.46
C GLN A 682 4.83 -39.69 11.52
N GLN A 683 5.54 -39.61 12.65
CA GLN A 683 6.88 -40.19 12.82
C GLN A 683 6.88 -41.71 12.57
N ASP A 684 5.86 -42.41 13.06
CA ASP A 684 5.77 -43.87 12.96
C ASP A 684 5.13 -44.34 11.66
N ASN A 685 4.45 -43.46 10.92
CA ASN A 685 3.77 -43.81 9.67
C ASN A 685 3.74 -42.64 8.67
N PRO A 686 4.69 -42.60 7.74
CA PRO A 686 4.80 -41.56 6.71
C PRO A 686 3.57 -41.41 5.80
N SER A 687 2.73 -42.44 5.66
CA SER A 687 1.50 -42.36 4.86
C SER A 687 0.42 -41.49 5.49
N ARG A 688 0.61 -41.04 6.74
CA ARG A 688 -0.33 -40.19 7.48
C ARG A 688 0.27 -38.81 7.65
N MET A 689 -0.56 -37.81 7.38
CA MET A 689 -0.14 -36.42 7.35
C MET A 689 -1.19 -35.53 8.01
N MET A 690 -0.72 -34.42 8.55
CA MET A 690 -1.52 -33.31 9.02
C MET A 690 -1.32 -32.12 8.09
N TRP A 691 -2.41 -31.55 7.58
CA TRP A 691 -2.38 -30.43 6.63
C TRP A 691 -3.56 -29.48 6.80
N PHE A 692 -3.45 -28.29 6.23
CA PHE A 692 -4.52 -27.30 6.21
C PHE A 692 -5.26 -27.30 4.87
N LEU A 693 -6.59 -27.14 4.91
CA LEU A 693 -7.45 -26.82 3.78
C LEU A 693 -8.59 -25.94 4.28
N ASN A 694 -8.61 -24.67 3.86
CA ASN A 694 -9.52 -23.66 4.38
C ASN A 694 -11.00 -24.14 4.47
N PRO A 695 -11.67 -24.02 5.64
CA PRO A 695 -11.23 -23.47 6.93
C PRO A 695 -10.77 -24.52 7.98
N TYR A 696 -10.32 -25.70 7.56
CA TYR A 696 -10.04 -26.84 8.44
C TYR A 696 -8.58 -27.29 8.42
N TRP A 697 -8.11 -27.79 9.56
CA TRP A 697 -6.95 -28.67 9.65
C TRP A 697 -7.40 -30.12 9.65
N TYR A 698 -6.68 -30.98 8.93
CA TYR A 698 -7.00 -32.39 8.76
C TYR A 698 -5.84 -33.27 9.20
N VAL A 699 -6.17 -34.46 9.70
CA VAL A 699 -5.27 -35.62 9.76
C VAL A 699 -5.85 -36.72 8.87
N GLY A 700 -5.09 -37.15 7.87
CA GLY A 700 -5.55 -38.10 6.86
C GLY A 700 -4.41 -38.78 6.13
N LYS A 701 -4.70 -39.43 5.00
CA LYS A 701 -3.65 -40.01 4.17
C LYS A 701 -2.90 -38.90 3.44
N SER A 702 -1.59 -39.02 3.33
CA SER A 702 -0.76 -38.07 2.59
C SER A 702 -1.20 -37.92 1.12
N VAL A 703 -1.76 -38.97 0.50
CA VAL A 703 -2.29 -38.91 -0.88
C VAL A 703 -3.64 -38.16 -1.00
N GLU A 704 -4.36 -37.98 0.10
CA GLU A 704 -5.64 -37.26 0.16
C GLU A 704 -5.45 -35.76 0.50
N ARG A 705 -4.18 -35.32 0.58
CA ARG A 705 -3.84 -33.94 0.93
C ARG A 705 -4.49 -32.94 -0.04
N GLY A 706 -5.24 -31.98 0.52
CA GLY A 706 -5.99 -30.97 -0.23
C GLY A 706 -7.39 -31.38 -0.71
N LEU A 707 -7.85 -32.62 -0.46
CA LEU A 707 -9.16 -33.12 -0.96
C LEU A 707 -10.32 -32.99 0.05
N GLY A 708 -10.12 -32.31 1.19
CA GLY A 708 -11.15 -32.14 2.22
C GLY A 708 -11.58 -33.45 2.89
N GLN A 709 -10.70 -34.46 2.85
CA GLN A 709 -10.92 -35.79 3.40
C GLN A 709 -9.92 -36.06 4.52
N GLY A 710 -10.35 -36.71 5.60
CA GLY A 710 -9.49 -37.07 6.72
C GLY A 710 -10.24 -37.88 7.77
N TRP A 711 -9.51 -38.40 8.75
CA TRP A 711 -10.08 -39.11 9.91
C TRP A 711 -10.31 -38.16 11.09
N VAL A 712 -9.50 -37.13 11.19
CA VAL A 712 -9.59 -36.09 12.23
C VAL A 712 -9.63 -34.75 11.53
N GLN A 713 -10.51 -33.85 11.94
CA GLN A 713 -10.52 -32.48 11.46
C GLN A 713 -10.77 -31.50 12.61
N VAL A 714 -10.42 -30.24 12.39
CA VAL A 714 -10.80 -29.15 13.29
C VAL A 714 -10.98 -27.89 12.45
N ARG A 715 -12.08 -27.18 12.66
CA ARG A 715 -12.29 -25.88 12.01
C ARG A 715 -11.38 -24.88 12.71
N SER A 716 -10.27 -24.53 12.08
CA SER A 716 -9.31 -23.58 12.63
C SER A 716 -8.50 -22.94 11.50
N LEU A 717 -8.35 -21.63 11.56
CA LEU A 717 -7.54 -20.84 10.61
C LEU A 717 -6.09 -20.63 11.09
N ALA A 718 -5.69 -21.35 12.15
CA ALA A 718 -4.35 -21.34 12.72
C ALA A 718 -3.26 -21.44 11.63
N HIS A 719 -2.15 -20.70 11.81
CA HIS A 719 -1.02 -20.73 10.87
C HIS A 719 -0.17 -21.99 11.03
N VAL A 720 -0.13 -22.51 12.25
CA VAL A 720 0.60 -23.73 12.60
C VAL A 720 -0.27 -24.56 13.56
N PRO A 721 -0.17 -25.90 13.55
CA PRO A 721 -1.10 -26.75 14.30
C PRO A 721 -1.09 -26.53 15.82
N GLU A 722 0.03 -26.12 16.40
CA GLU A 722 0.16 -25.79 17.83
C GLU A 722 -0.68 -24.58 18.27
N GLN A 723 -1.21 -23.79 17.33
CA GLN A 723 -2.12 -22.68 17.61
C GLN A 723 -3.61 -23.09 17.61
N ILE A 724 -3.92 -24.37 17.32
CA ILE A 724 -5.30 -24.84 17.25
C ILE A 724 -5.89 -24.94 18.66
N THR A 725 -6.88 -24.10 18.95
CA THR A 725 -7.69 -24.13 20.19
C THR A 725 -9.10 -24.66 19.99
N GLY A 726 -9.51 -24.87 18.73
CA GLY A 726 -10.85 -25.36 18.39
C GLY A 726 -11.05 -26.81 18.81
N THR A 727 -12.31 -27.18 19.04
CA THR A 727 -12.71 -28.56 19.30
C THR A 727 -12.44 -29.41 18.06
N TRP A 728 -11.59 -30.42 18.18
CA TRP A 728 -11.37 -31.38 17.12
C TRP A 728 -12.59 -32.28 16.96
N ALA A 729 -12.76 -32.82 15.77
CA ALA A 729 -13.78 -33.79 15.44
C ALA A 729 -13.17 -35.03 14.78
N ILE A 730 -13.76 -36.18 15.05
CA ILE A 730 -13.37 -37.48 14.53
C ILE A 730 -14.44 -37.94 13.55
N TRP A 731 -14.03 -38.50 12.40
CA TRP A 731 -14.95 -39.03 11.41
C TRP A 731 -15.59 -40.33 11.91
N ASN A 732 -16.92 -40.37 11.98
CA ASN A 732 -17.67 -41.59 12.23
C ASN A 732 -18.13 -42.17 10.89
N SER A 733 -17.44 -43.24 10.44
CA SER A 733 -17.77 -43.93 9.19
C SER A 733 -19.12 -44.66 9.20
N THR A 734 -19.64 -45.03 10.37
CA THR A 734 -20.91 -45.75 10.52
C THR A 734 -22.07 -44.80 10.22
N ASP A 735 -22.05 -43.63 10.85
CA ASP A 735 -23.13 -42.64 10.76
C ASP A 735 -22.87 -41.55 9.71
N LYS A 736 -21.69 -41.59 9.08
CA LYS A 736 -21.20 -40.60 8.10
C LYS A 736 -21.29 -39.16 8.61
N VAL A 737 -20.94 -38.98 9.89
CA VAL A 737 -20.98 -37.68 10.58
C VAL A 737 -19.66 -37.42 11.30
N TRP A 738 -19.32 -36.15 11.48
CA TRP A 738 -18.23 -35.73 12.36
C TRP A 738 -18.72 -35.68 13.80
N VAL A 739 -17.95 -36.25 14.73
CA VAL A 739 -18.27 -36.28 16.16
C VAL A 739 -17.20 -35.51 16.92
N ASP A 740 -17.61 -34.62 17.81
CA ASP A 740 -16.69 -33.80 18.62
C ASP A 740 -15.81 -34.67 19.53
N ALA A 741 -14.52 -34.34 19.56
CA ALA A 741 -13.47 -34.95 20.36
C ALA A 741 -12.79 -33.85 21.20
N PRO A 742 -13.44 -33.36 22.27
CA PRO A 742 -13.00 -32.18 23.03
C PRO A 742 -11.69 -32.38 23.79
N ASP A 743 -11.28 -33.62 24.02
CA ASP A 743 -10.02 -33.92 24.71
C ASP A 743 -8.79 -33.86 23.80
N LEU A 744 -8.95 -33.84 22.47
CA LEU A 744 -7.83 -33.78 21.55
C LEU A 744 -7.18 -32.39 21.55
N ARG A 745 -5.85 -32.39 21.59
CA ARG A 745 -5.02 -31.19 21.61
C ARG A 745 -3.63 -31.45 21.05
N ILE A 746 -3.05 -30.42 20.45
CA ILE A 746 -1.66 -30.43 20.01
C ILE A 746 -0.78 -29.84 21.11
N VAL A 747 0.35 -30.49 21.37
CA VAL A 747 1.34 -30.04 22.36
C VAL A 747 2.71 -29.99 21.70
N ALA A 748 3.44 -28.89 21.93
CA ALA A 748 4.82 -28.72 21.49
C ALA A 748 5.78 -29.59 22.32
N ASP A 749 6.87 -30.04 21.70
CA ASP A 749 7.94 -30.78 22.39
C ASP A 749 8.64 -29.89 23.44
N ALA A 750 8.49 -30.24 24.72
CA ALA A 750 8.95 -29.44 25.86
C ALA A 750 10.47 -29.25 25.91
N GLN A 751 11.26 -30.18 25.34
CA GLN A 751 12.73 -30.09 25.37
C GLN A 751 13.27 -29.01 24.43
N ALA A 752 12.70 -28.86 23.23
CA ALA A 752 13.12 -27.83 22.27
C ALA A 752 12.79 -26.42 22.78
N ARG A 753 11.63 -26.25 23.41
CA ARG A 753 11.18 -24.98 23.99
C ARG A 753 12.06 -24.54 25.17
N ALA A 754 12.40 -25.46 26.08
CA ALA A 754 13.22 -25.15 27.25
C ALA A 754 14.66 -24.72 26.87
N ALA A 755 15.22 -25.26 25.78
CA ALA A 755 16.54 -24.85 25.29
C ALA A 755 16.53 -23.42 24.71
N ALA A 756 15.51 -23.06 23.94
CA ALA A 756 15.35 -21.70 23.40
C ALA A 756 15.11 -20.67 24.51
N GLU A 757 14.31 -21.02 25.53
CA GLU A 757 14.00 -20.13 26.65
C GLU A 757 15.25 -19.78 27.49
N ARG A 758 16.18 -20.72 27.71
CA ARG A 758 17.44 -20.44 28.42
C ARG A 758 18.26 -19.34 27.74
N VAL A 759 18.45 -19.44 26.42
CA VAL A 759 19.22 -18.45 25.64
C VAL A 759 18.50 -17.10 25.62
N SER A 760 17.16 -17.09 25.54
CA SER A 760 16.36 -15.84 25.55
C SER A 760 16.47 -15.03 26.84
N SER A 761 16.85 -15.69 27.95
CA SER A 761 16.97 -15.10 29.28
C SER A 761 18.38 -14.65 29.63
N GLU A 762 19.37 -14.88 28.75
CA GLU A 762 20.73 -14.41 28.97
C GLU A 762 20.83 -12.88 28.78
N PRO A 763 21.33 -12.13 29.76
CA PRO A 763 21.50 -10.70 29.63
C PRO A 763 22.54 -10.38 28.55
N LEU A 764 22.25 -9.38 27.71
CA LEU A 764 23.22 -8.84 26.75
C LEU A 764 24.42 -8.28 27.50
N ALA A 765 25.59 -8.89 27.31
CA ALA A 765 26.85 -8.31 27.73
C ALA A 765 27.15 -7.12 26.81
N LEU A 766 26.98 -5.89 27.31
CA LEU A 766 27.47 -4.70 26.62
C LEU A 766 29.01 -4.78 26.57
N PRO A 767 29.66 -4.61 25.41
CA PRO A 767 31.11 -4.55 25.36
C PRO A 767 31.57 -3.24 26.03
N VAL A 768 32.04 -3.34 27.28
CA VAL A 768 32.61 -2.22 28.08
C VAL A 768 34.04 -1.88 27.67
N THR A 769 34.63 -2.61 26.73
CA THR A 769 35.99 -2.35 26.24
C THR A 769 36.03 -2.47 24.73
N LEU A 770 36.31 -1.36 24.05
CA LEU A 770 36.66 -1.32 22.62
C LEU A 770 37.83 -2.29 22.36
N PRO A 771 37.64 -3.40 21.61
CA PRO A 771 38.77 -4.10 21.04
C PRO A 771 39.39 -3.23 19.95
N ARG A 772 40.70 -3.39 19.73
CA ARG A 772 41.47 -2.78 18.62
C ARG A 772 40.71 -2.83 17.29
N PRO A 773 40.94 -1.88 16.37
CA PRO A 773 40.19 -1.80 15.12
C PRO A 773 40.36 -3.11 14.34
N MET A 774 39.32 -3.94 14.35
CA MET A 774 39.19 -5.03 13.40
C MET A 774 39.00 -4.42 12.02
N ALA A 775 39.43 -5.15 10.98
CA ALA A 775 39.27 -4.77 9.58
C ALA A 775 37.88 -4.16 9.36
N ARG A 776 37.78 -3.09 8.55
CA ARG A 776 36.50 -2.44 8.22
C ARG A 776 35.54 -3.50 7.66
N ASP A 777 34.73 -4.10 8.53
CA ASP A 777 33.58 -4.89 8.11
C ASP A 777 32.69 -3.92 7.33
N ALA A 778 32.38 -4.32 6.10
CA ALA A 778 31.63 -3.51 5.15
C ALA A 778 30.16 -3.39 5.61
N MET A 779 29.92 -2.54 6.60
CA MET A 779 28.60 -2.25 7.18
C MET A 779 28.04 -0.97 6.55
N MET A 780 26.74 -1.00 6.19
CA MET A 780 26.03 0.16 5.65
C MET A 780 25.44 1.02 6.78
N VAL A 781 25.47 2.34 6.62
CA VAL A 781 24.86 3.32 7.54
C VAL A 781 23.97 4.28 6.74
N VAL A 782 22.75 4.55 7.21
CA VAL A 782 21.84 5.54 6.62
C VAL A 782 21.79 6.77 7.54
N GLU A 783 22.39 7.90 7.15
CA GLU A 783 22.38 9.16 7.91
C GLU A 783 21.13 10.02 7.65
N GLU A 784 20.63 10.70 8.70
CA GLU A 784 19.32 11.39 8.70
C GLU A 784 19.40 12.94 8.70
N ASN A 785 20.60 13.53 8.80
CA ASN A 785 20.78 14.98 8.98
C ASN A 785 21.53 15.66 7.83
N GLN A 786 20.78 16.06 6.79
CA GLN A 786 21.02 17.23 5.95
C GLN A 786 19.71 17.55 5.22
N PRO A 787 19.33 18.82 4.95
CA PRO A 787 18.52 19.10 3.77
C PRO A 787 19.39 18.64 2.60
N GLN A 788 19.18 17.41 2.18
CA GLN A 788 19.86 16.90 1.01
C GLN A 788 19.26 17.63 -0.20
N ALA A 789 19.83 18.79 -0.49
CA ALA A 789 20.34 19.01 -1.83
C ALA A 789 21.49 18.01 -2.07
N SER A 790 21.18 16.71 -1.98
CA SER A 790 21.81 15.81 -2.90
C SER A 790 21.31 16.31 -4.24
N VAL A 791 22.25 16.81 -5.05
CA VAL A 791 22.17 16.64 -6.48
C VAL A 791 21.96 15.14 -6.70
N VAL A 792 20.72 14.69 -6.55
CA VAL A 792 20.26 13.43 -7.08
C VAL A 792 20.22 13.77 -8.55
N SER A 793 21.35 13.53 -9.22
CA SER A 793 21.29 13.13 -10.61
C SER A 793 20.20 12.08 -10.68
N VAL A 794 19.07 12.47 -11.24
CA VAL A 794 17.96 11.59 -11.55
C VAL A 794 18.50 10.61 -12.57
N SER A 795 19.07 9.52 -12.08
CA SER A 795 19.09 8.24 -12.77
C SER A 795 18.02 7.39 -12.12
N ALA A 796 16.77 7.74 -12.43
CA ALA A 796 15.70 6.78 -12.42
C ALA A 796 16.17 5.56 -13.24
N SER A 797 16.25 4.39 -12.59
CA SER A 797 16.52 3.09 -13.20
C SER A 797 17.72 3.01 -14.15
N ALA A 798 18.90 2.71 -13.62
CA ALA A 798 19.92 1.98 -14.35
C ALA A 798 20.65 1.03 -13.39
N ALA A 799 19.94 0.05 -12.84
CA ALA A 799 20.56 -1.25 -12.68
C ALA A 799 20.08 -2.07 -13.87
N ASP A 800 21.00 -2.29 -14.80
CA ASP A 800 20.88 -3.12 -16.00
C ASP A 800 19.83 -2.72 -17.02
N ARG A 801 19.90 -1.48 -17.49
CA ARG A 801 19.54 -1.23 -18.89
C ARG A 801 20.81 -1.25 -19.70
N THR A 802 21.04 -2.40 -20.31
CA THR A 802 22.21 -2.63 -21.14
C THR A 802 22.14 -1.81 -22.42
N PHE A 803 20.96 -1.29 -22.82
CA PHE A 803 20.77 -0.63 -24.11
C PHE A 803 19.97 0.68 -24.00
N ASP A 804 20.46 1.71 -24.69
CA ASP A 804 19.80 3.00 -24.85
C ASP A 804 18.62 2.93 -25.83
N VAL A 805 18.72 2.05 -26.84
CA VAL A 805 17.68 1.91 -27.85
C VAL A 805 17.58 0.47 -28.38
N PHE A 806 16.35 -0.04 -28.46
CA PHE A 806 16.01 -1.28 -29.14
C PHE A 806 15.65 -0.99 -30.59
N LEU A 807 16.23 -1.74 -31.54
CA LEU A 807 16.02 -1.54 -32.97
C LEU A 807 15.07 -2.60 -33.55
N THR A 808 13.74 -2.37 -33.45
CA THR A 808 12.75 -3.29 -34.03
C THR A 808 12.52 -3.00 -35.52
N HIS A 809 12.71 -4.01 -36.36
CA HIS A 809 12.64 -3.90 -37.81
C HIS A 809 12.28 -5.24 -38.43
N ASP A 810 11.77 -5.22 -39.66
CA ASP A 810 11.55 -6.44 -40.42
C ASP A 810 12.80 -6.81 -41.24
N TRP A 811 13.00 -8.11 -41.46
CA TRP A 811 14.10 -8.64 -42.28
C TRP A 811 13.73 -8.76 -43.76
N GLY A 812 12.64 -8.12 -44.18
CA GLY A 812 12.18 -8.14 -45.57
C GLY A 812 12.94 -7.16 -46.45
N VAL A 813 12.53 -7.16 -47.71
CA VAL A 813 12.95 -6.19 -48.70
C VAL A 813 11.85 -5.12 -48.80
N ASP A 814 12.25 -3.86 -48.84
CA ASP A 814 11.30 -2.74 -49.01
C ASP A 814 10.79 -2.64 -50.46
N GLY A 815 9.85 -1.72 -50.71
CA GLY A 815 9.23 -1.49 -52.01
C GLY A 815 10.19 -1.00 -53.11
N GLU A 816 11.42 -0.61 -52.78
CA GLU A 816 12.48 -0.25 -53.74
C GLU A 816 13.47 -1.38 -53.99
N GLY A 817 13.23 -2.58 -53.41
CA GLY A 817 14.11 -3.74 -53.58
C GLY A 817 15.32 -3.73 -52.64
N ARG A 818 15.32 -2.91 -51.59
CA ARG A 818 16.44 -2.75 -50.66
C ARG A 818 16.23 -3.61 -49.40
N PRO A 819 17.24 -4.36 -48.94
CA PRO A 819 17.13 -5.15 -47.70
C PRO A 819 17.07 -4.24 -46.48
N ASN A 820 15.94 -4.23 -45.76
CA ASN A 820 15.73 -3.32 -44.64
C ASN A 820 16.69 -3.61 -43.48
N HIS A 821 17.01 -4.88 -43.24
CA HIS A 821 17.98 -5.29 -42.22
C HIS A 821 19.34 -4.61 -42.40
N ASP A 822 19.90 -4.63 -43.62
CA ASP A 822 21.22 -4.04 -43.92
C ASP A 822 21.24 -2.52 -43.69
N ARG A 823 20.11 -1.84 -43.97
CA ARG A 823 19.95 -0.42 -43.69
C ARG A 823 19.99 -0.15 -42.18
N VAL A 824 19.32 -0.98 -41.38
CA VAL A 824 19.33 -0.86 -39.91
C VAL A 824 20.70 -1.22 -39.34
N VAL A 825 21.49 -2.10 -39.96
CA VAL A 825 22.91 -2.34 -39.61
C VAL A 825 23.72 -1.03 -39.69
N LEU A 826 23.51 -0.23 -40.74
CA LEU A 826 24.21 1.05 -40.91
C LEU A 826 23.79 2.06 -39.84
N VAL A 827 22.49 2.15 -39.54
CA VAL A 827 21.95 2.99 -38.45
C VAL A 827 22.53 2.57 -37.11
N ASN A 828 22.58 1.26 -36.84
CA ASN A 828 23.12 0.68 -35.62
C ASN A 828 24.60 1.06 -35.42
N LYS A 829 25.43 0.93 -36.47
CA LYS A 829 26.84 1.34 -36.44
C LYS A 829 26.99 2.83 -36.16
N TYR A 830 26.16 3.67 -36.77
CA TYR A 830 26.17 5.11 -36.56
C TYR A 830 25.85 5.50 -35.11
N LEU A 831 24.81 4.91 -34.51
CA LEU A 831 24.42 5.19 -33.13
C LEU A 831 25.49 4.72 -32.13
N LYS A 832 26.06 3.53 -32.34
CA LYS A 832 27.17 3.00 -31.51
C LYS A 832 28.42 3.87 -31.58
N ALA A 833 28.79 4.35 -32.77
CA ALA A 833 29.94 5.23 -32.96
C ALA A 833 29.81 6.55 -32.17
N ARG A 834 28.59 6.94 -31.80
CA ARG A 834 28.29 8.16 -31.03
C ARG A 834 27.96 7.90 -29.56
N GLY A 835 28.39 6.74 -29.06
CA GLY A 835 28.34 6.39 -27.65
C GLY A 835 26.97 5.90 -27.17
N LEU A 836 26.03 5.59 -28.07
CA LEU A 836 24.78 4.94 -27.69
C LEU A 836 24.93 3.42 -27.70
N THR A 837 24.41 2.76 -26.66
CA THR A 837 24.38 1.31 -26.57
C THR A 837 23.09 0.81 -27.21
N THR A 838 23.16 -0.03 -28.23
CA THR A 838 21.97 -0.44 -29.01
C THR A 838 21.75 -1.95 -28.95
N TRP A 839 20.49 -2.36 -28.79
CA TRP A 839 20.10 -3.77 -28.89
C TRP A 839 19.82 -4.08 -30.37
N PHE A 840 20.69 -4.89 -30.99
CA PHE A 840 20.63 -5.24 -32.42
C PHE A 840 21.02 -6.72 -32.65
N ASN A 841 20.26 -7.39 -33.52
CA ASN A 841 20.17 -8.84 -33.64
C ASN A 841 21.29 -9.51 -34.47
N GLU A 842 22.56 -9.16 -34.25
CA GLU A 842 23.64 -9.67 -35.13
C GLU A 842 24.28 -11.01 -34.67
N ASP A 843 24.10 -11.53 -33.45
CA ASP A 843 24.88 -12.74 -33.04
C ASP A 843 24.33 -13.70 -31.95
N ARG A 844 23.03 -13.73 -31.59
CA ARG A 844 22.55 -14.62 -30.49
C ARG A 844 21.18 -15.30 -30.64
N MET A 845 20.81 -15.69 -31.85
CA MET A 845 19.54 -16.38 -32.13
C MET A 845 19.65 -17.91 -32.04
N ALA A 846 20.12 -18.44 -30.90
CA ALA A 846 19.91 -19.83 -30.49
C ALA A 846 19.23 -19.88 -29.10
N GLY A 847 18.18 -20.67 -28.94
CA GLY A 847 17.37 -20.81 -27.71
C GLY A 847 15.98 -20.16 -27.76
N ASN A 848 15.35 -19.92 -26.60
CA ASN A 848 14.01 -19.34 -26.51
C ASN A 848 14.00 -17.86 -26.94
N VAL A 849 13.63 -17.61 -28.18
CA VAL A 849 13.63 -16.30 -28.84
C VAL A 849 12.73 -15.31 -28.09
N VAL A 850 11.62 -15.77 -27.51
CA VAL A 850 10.62 -14.90 -26.84
C VAL A 850 11.19 -14.26 -25.57
N ASP A 851 11.87 -15.02 -24.71
CA ASP A 851 12.42 -14.51 -23.45
C ASP A 851 13.53 -13.46 -23.70
N LYS A 852 14.33 -13.66 -24.76
CA LYS A 852 15.39 -12.71 -25.14
C LYS A 852 14.84 -11.42 -25.76
N MET A 853 13.75 -11.50 -26.52
CA MET A 853 13.06 -10.31 -27.06
C MET A 853 12.39 -9.50 -25.95
N CYS A 854 11.74 -10.17 -24.98
CA CYS A 854 11.17 -9.50 -23.80
C CYS A 854 12.25 -8.79 -22.99
N ALA A 855 13.35 -9.48 -22.66
CA ALA A 855 14.49 -8.86 -21.97
C ALA A 855 15.08 -7.69 -22.75
N GLY A 856 15.27 -7.82 -24.07
CA GLY A 856 15.80 -6.73 -24.90
C GLY A 856 14.94 -5.47 -24.89
N ILE A 857 13.61 -5.62 -24.91
CA ILE A 857 12.67 -4.48 -24.80
C ILE A 857 12.66 -3.93 -23.37
N ASP A 858 12.61 -4.78 -22.35
CA ASP A 858 12.57 -4.37 -20.94
C ASP A 858 13.84 -3.60 -20.55
N ASP A 859 14.99 -4.03 -21.06
CA ASP A 859 16.32 -3.47 -20.80
C ASP A 859 16.68 -2.28 -21.71
N SER A 860 15.79 -1.87 -22.64
CA SER A 860 15.99 -0.71 -23.52
C SER A 860 15.21 0.53 -23.07
N ASP A 861 15.82 1.73 -23.12
CA ASP A 861 15.14 2.99 -22.74
C ASP A 861 14.13 3.47 -23.80
N ILE A 862 14.49 3.36 -25.07
CA ILE A 862 13.71 3.83 -26.22
C ILE A 862 13.56 2.68 -27.22
N ILE A 863 12.43 2.63 -27.92
CA ILE A 863 12.19 1.65 -28.99
C ILE A 863 12.16 2.40 -30.32
N ALA A 864 13.15 2.18 -31.18
CA ALA A 864 13.15 2.71 -32.54
C ALA A 864 12.45 1.71 -33.47
N VAL A 865 11.31 2.13 -34.01
CA VAL A 865 10.45 1.33 -34.88
C VAL A 865 10.75 1.70 -36.34
N PHE A 866 11.43 0.81 -37.06
CA PHE A 866 11.80 1.01 -38.46
C PHE A 866 10.65 0.57 -39.38
N VAL A 867 9.86 1.56 -39.82
CA VAL A 867 8.59 1.37 -40.51
C VAL A 867 8.81 1.17 -42.02
N THR A 868 8.39 0.01 -42.48
CA THR A 868 8.11 -0.35 -43.88
C THR A 868 6.65 -0.79 -44.01
N GLN A 869 6.13 -0.86 -45.23
CA GLN A 869 4.80 -1.40 -45.53
C GLN A 869 4.70 -2.86 -45.08
N ASN A 870 5.79 -3.62 -45.22
CA ASN A 870 5.89 -4.99 -44.73
C ASN A 870 5.82 -5.07 -43.20
N TYR A 871 6.47 -4.14 -42.48
CA TYR A 871 6.39 -4.05 -41.02
C TYR A 871 4.96 -3.73 -40.55
N ILE A 872 4.29 -2.74 -41.17
CA ILE A 872 2.89 -2.38 -40.87
C ILE A 872 1.96 -3.57 -41.07
N ASP A 873 2.15 -4.31 -42.16
CA ASP A 873 1.37 -5.49 -42.51
C ASP A 873 1.54 -6.65 -41.50
N LYS A 874 2.76 -6.88 -41.03
CA LYS A 874 3.09 -7.89 -40.01
C LYS A 874 2.47 -7.56 -38.66
N VAL A 875 2.64 -6.33 -38.17
CA VAL A 875 1.99 -5.86 -36.93
C VAL A 875 0.46 -5.87 -37.06
N GLY A 876 -0.06 -5.52 -38.24
CA GLY A 876 -1.48 -5.62 -38.58
C GLY A 876 -2.04 -7.05 -38.54
N GLY A 877 -1.18 -8.07 -38.42
CA GLY A 877 -1.57 -9.46 -38.25
C GLY A 877 -1.79 -10.23 -39.56
N LYS A 878 -1.30 -9.72 -40.71
CA LYS A 878 -1.38 -10.48 -41.99
C LYS A 878 -0.69 -11.84 -41.91
N GLN A 879 0.29 -12.02 -41.02
CA GLN A 879 1.00 -13.28 -40.78
C GLN A 879 0.56 -14.00 -39.49
N GLY A 880 -0.57 -13.57 -38.89
CA GLY A 880 -1.13 -14.14 -37.66
C GLY A 880 -0.56 -13.54 -36.36
N PRO A 881 -1.10 -13.93 -35.19
CA PRO A 881 -0.71 -13.37 -33.88
C PRO A 881 0.66 -13.83 -33.38
N GLN A 882 1.32 -14.76 -34.09
CA GLN A 882 2.60 -15.33 -33.68
C GLN A 882 3.82 -14.62 -34.28
N ASP A 883 3.61 -13.66 -35.19
CA ASP A 883 4.66 -12.87 -35.84
C ASP A 883 5.49 -12.08 -34.81
N SER A 884 6.82 -12.11 -34.96
CA SER A 884 7.74 -11.50 -34.01
C SER A 884 7.63 -9.98 -33.98
N CYS A 885 7.48 -9.31 -35.14
CA CYS A 885 7.32 -7.85 -35.20
C CYS A 885 6.03 -7.42 -34.49
N LYS A 886 4.96 -8.21 -34.63
CA LYS A 886 3.70 -7.96 -33.92
C LYS A 886 3.85 -8.07 -32.40
N LYS A 887 4.47 -9.15 -31.92
CA LYS A 887 4.70 -9.37 -30.49
C LYS A 887 5.61 -8.30 -29.89
N GLU A 888 6.70 -7.95 -30.57
CA GLU A 888 7.62 -6.88 -30.15
C GLU A 888 6.88 -5.56 -30.02
N PHE A 889 6.09 -5.18 -31.03
CA PHE A 889 5.36 -3.92 -31.05
C PHE A 889 4.30 -3.85 -29.93
N GLU A 890 3.46 -4.87 -29.78
CA GLU A 890 2.42 -4.91 -28.74
C GLU A 890 3.00 -5.00 -27.32
N TYR A 891 4.13 -5.69 -27.16
CA TYR A 891 4.85 -5.74 -25.89
C TYR A 891 5.47 -4.36 -25.55
N ALA A 892 6.18 -3.75 -26.50
CA ALA A 892 6.80 -2.44 -26.35
C ALA A 892 5.79 -1.32 -26.06
N GLU A 893 4.63 -1.32 -26.74
CA GLU A 893 3.55 -0.38 -26.45
C GLU A 893 3.06 -0.52 -25.00
N ARG A 894 2.82 -1.76 -24.55
CA ARG A 894 2.31 -2.04 -23.19
C ARG A 894 3.32 -1.70 -22.10
N THR A 895 4.61 -1.93 -22.33
CA THR A 895 5.66 -1.77 -21.31
C THR A 895 6.29 -0.38 -21.29
N LYS A 896 6.49 0.24 -22.46
CA LYS A 896 7.18 1.55 -22.57
C LYS A 896 6.21 2.71 -22.83
N GLY A 897 5.01 2.41 -23.34
CA GLY A 897 4.04 3.43 -23.76
C GLY A 897 4.46 4.11 -25.06
N ALA A 898 3.48 4.69 -25.77
CA ALA A 898 3.73 5.28 -27.08
C ALA A 898 4.76 6.43 -27.09
N ASP A 899 4.94 7.13 -25.96
CA ASP A 899 5.91 8.25 -25.80
C ASP A 899 7.37 7.83 -25.83
N ARG A 900 7.65 6.53 -25.72
CA ARG A 900 8.99 5.94 -25.81
C ARG A 900 9.21 5.16 -27.12
N LEU A 901 8.24 5.15 -28.04
CA LEU A 901 8.36 4.56 -29.37
C LEU A 901 8.65 5.65 -30.41
N LEU A 902 9.82 5.57 -31.05
CA LEU A 902 10.26 6.50 -32.08
C LEU A 902 10.04 5.90 -33.48
N SER A 903 9.23 6.55 -34.30
CA SER A 903 8.96 6.08 -35.65
C SER A 903 10.08 6.50 -36.62
N VAL A 904 10.64 5.54 -37.35
CA VAL A 904 11.68 5.77 -38.35
C VAL A 904 11.20 5.22 -39.69
N VAL A 905 10.91 6.09 -40.65
CA VAL A 905 10.41 5.71 -41.97
C VAL A 905 11.56 5.23 -42.84
N MET A 906 11.48 4.00 -43.37
CA MET A 906 12.56 3.38 -44.13
C MET A 906 12.34 3.33 -45.64
N GLU A 907 11.13 3.62 -46.13
CA GLU A 907 10.82 3.64 -47.56
C GLU A 907 9.80 4.73 -47.93
N PRO A 908 9.84 5.28 -49.16
CA PRO A 908 9.00 6.44 -49.51
C PRO A 908 7.50 6.15 -49.48
N ALA A 909 7.09 4.90 -49.74
CA ALA A 909 5.69 4.49 -49.80
C ALA A 909 4.94 4.70 -48.46
N VAL A 910 5.65 4.66 -47.33
CA VAL A 910 5.05 4.82 -45.99
C VAL A 910 5.32 6.19 -45.36
N ARG A 911 5.77 7.18 -46.15
CA ARG A 911 6.05 8.54 -45.65
C ARG A 911 4.80 9.31 -45.22
N ASP A 912 3.63 9.01 -45.79
CA ASP A 912 2.36 9.58 -45.31
C ASP A 912 1.82 8.73 -44.14
N ALA A 913 2.15 9.12 -42.91
CA ALA A 913 1.73 8.39 -41.71
C ALA A 913 0.20 8.24 -41.56
N ARG A 914 -0.61 9.08 -42.21
CA ARG A 914 -2.09 8.95 -42.24
C ARG A 914 -2.56 7.74 -43.04
N SER A 915 -1.70 7.17 -43.88
CA SER A 915 -1.96 5.94 -44.63
C SER A 915 -1.72 4.67 -43.80
N TRP A 916 -1.06 4.78 -42.63
CA TRP A 916 -0.78 3.64 -41.78
C TRP A 916 -2.09 3.07 -41.21
N ARG A 917 -2.17 1.75 -41.09
CA ARG A 917 -3.34 1.01 -40.60
C ARG A 917 -2.92 0.01 -39.52
N GLY A 918 -3.87 -0.52 -38.77
CA GLY A 918 -3.59 -1.47 -37.68
C GLY A 918 -2.89 -0.84 -36.47
N GLY A 919 -2.21 -1.66 -35.66
CA GLY A 919 -1.56 -1.22 -34.42
C GLY A 919 -0.57 -0.08 -34.62
N VAL A 920 0.25 -0.13 -35.68
CA VAL A 920 1.20 0.94 -36.01
C VAL A 920 0.47 2.27 -36.28
N GLY A 921 -0.61 2.25 -37.06
CA GLY A 921 -1.40 3.45 -37.35
C GLY A 921 -2.12 4.02 -36.11
N MET A 922 -2.65 3.15 -35.24
CA MET A 922 -3.35 3.55 -34.01
C MET A 922 -2.42 4.23 -33.00
N VAL A 923 -1.20 3.72 -32.86
CA VAL A 923 -0.26 4.13 -31.80
C VAL A 923 0.67 5.25 -32.28
N LEU A 924 1.15 5.15 -33.53
CA LEU A 924 2.20 6.02 -34.08
C LEU A 924 1.74 6.94 -35.22
N GLY A 925 0.57 6.72 -35.82
CA GLY A 925 0.14 7.43 -37.05
C GLY A 925 -0.10 8.94 -36.90
N SER A 926 -0.26 9.45 -35.68
CA SER A 926 -0.41 10.90 -35.38
C SER A 926 0.87 11.54 -34.82
N ARG A 927 1.98 10.79 -34.73
CA ARG A 927 3.24 11.23 -34.12
C ARG A 927 4.26 11.64 -35.18
N PRO A 928 5.20 12.56 -34.85
CA PRO A 928 6.31 12.88 -35.74
C PRO A 928 7.21 11.66 -35.94
N PHE A 929 7.75 11.50 -37.16
CA PHE A 929 8.67 10.42 -37.51
C PHE A 929 10.00 10.99 -38.03
N VAL A 930 11.06 10.20 -37.91
CA VAL A 930 12.34 10.45 -38.57
C VAL A 930 12.31 9.81 -39.95
N ASP A 931 12.74 10.55 -40.96
CA ASP A 931 12.75 10.07 -42.34
C ASP A 931 14.14 9.55 -42.74
N LEU A 932 14.21 8.24 -42.98
CA LEU A 932 15.36 7.52 -43.53
C LEU A 932 14.95 6.78 -44.81
N SER A 933 14.02 7.31 -45.60
CA SER A 933 13.54 6.63 -46.80
C SER A 933 14.51 6.72 -48.00
N ARG A 934 15.44 7.68 -47.97
CA ARG A 934 16.37 8.02 -49.07
C ARG A 934 17.55 7.05 -49.16
N ALA A 935 18.28 7.07 -50.27
CA ALA A 935 19.50 6.26 -50.45
C ALA A 935 20.59 6.70 -49.46
N GLU A 936 21.45 5.76 -49.05
CA GLU A 936 22.51 5.97 -48.06
C GLU A 936 23.61 6.93 -48.56
N THR A 937 23.69 7.13 -49.88
CA THR A 937 24.60 8.07 -50.54
C THR A 937 24.06 9.50 -50.62
N ASP A 938 22.81 9.73 -50.16
CA ASP A 938 22.16 11.04 -50.18
C ASP A 938 22.51 11.83 -48.90
N ALA A 939 22.80 13.12 -49.03
CA ALA A 939 23.06 14.01 -47.89
C ALA A 939 21.85 14.11 -46.94
N GLU A 940 20.63 13.88 -47.42
CA GLU A 940 19.43 13.79 -46.57
C GLU A 940 19.44 12.56 -45.65
N TRP A 941 20.07 11.45 -46.03
CA TRP A 941 20.20 10.27 -45.17
C TRP A 941 21.07 10.56 -43.96
N GLU A 942 22.19 11.28 -44.14
CA GLU A 942 23.04 11.72 -43.02
C GLU A 942 22.30 12.69 -42.07
N ARG A 943 21.50 13.61 -42.63
CA ARG A 943 20.63 14.48 -41.82
C ARG A 943 19.57 13.70 -41.04
N GLY A 944 18.97 12.69 -41.66
CA GLY A 944 18.02 11.79 -40.99
C GLY A 944 18.67 11.00 -39.85
N LEU A 945 19.91 10.52 -40.03
CA LEU A 945 20.68 9.83 -38.98
C LEU A 945 21.00 10.78 -37.81
N GLN A 946 21.36 12.02 -38.11
CA GLN A 946 21.57 13.06 -37.10
C GLN A 946 20.28 13.34 -36.31
N ALA A 947 19.15 13.51 -37.01
CA ALA A 947 17.85 13.76 -36.39
C ALA A 947 17.37 12.58 -35.52
N LEU A 948 17.66 11.34 -35.94
CA LEU A 948 17.42 10.13 -35.14
C LEU A 948 18.20 10.18 -33.82
N TYR A 949 19.50 10.45 -33.91
CA TYR A 949 20.39 10.55 -32.75
C TYR A 949 19.92 11.64 -31.77
N GLU A 950 19.59 12.82 -32.26
CA GLU A 950 19.09 13.93 -31.44
C GLU A 950 17.73 13.61 -30.80
N SER A 951 16.84 12.94 -31.53
CA SER A 951 15.54 12.51 -31.00
C SER A 951 15.71 11.49 -29.87
N ILE A 952 16.67 10.57 -30.00
CA ILE A 952 17.02 9.61 -28.94
C ILE A 952 17.58 10.35 -27.72
N LEU A 953 18.52 11.28 -27.89
CA LEU A 953 19.09 12.07 -26.79
C LEU A 953 18.05 12.93 -26.07
N LYS A 954 17.16 13.57 -26.83
CA LYS A 954 16.07 14.39 -26.28
C LYS A 954 15.14 13.55 -25.42
N LEU A 955 14.79 12.34 -25.87
CA LEU A 955 13.96 11.41 -25.11
C LEU A 955 14.72 10.82 -23.90
N LYS A 956 16.04 10.72 -23.95
CA LYS A 956 16.90 10.36 -22.80
C LYS A 956 17.09 11.50 -21.78
N GLY A 957 16.62 12.72 -22.07
CA GLY A 957 16.69 13.85 -21.14
C GLY A 957 18.07 14.54 -21.08
N MET A 958 18.92 14.37 -22.10
CA MET A 958 20.19 15.10 -22.21
C MET A 958 19.98 16.43 -22.95
N ALA A 959 20.48 17.54 -22.39
CA ALA A 959 20.38 18.85 -23.03
C ALA A 959 21.15 18.86 -24.37
N VAL A 960 20.42 19.03 -25.47
CA VAL A 960 21.01 19.26 -26.80
C VAL A 960 21.56 20.69 -26.82
N GLY A 961 22.87 20.83 -26.72
CA GLY A 961 23.57 22.07 -27.01
C GLY A 961 23.48 22.36 -28.50
N GLY A 962 22.46 23.11 -28.91
CA GLY A 962 22.24 23.54 -30.28
C GLY A 962 21.68 24.95 -30.30
N GLY A 963 22.57 25.95 -30.31
CA GLY A 963 22.20 27.29 -30.73
C GLY A 963 22.08 27.33 -32.25
N GLU A 964 20.93 27.78 -32.76
CA GLU A 964 20.83 28.26 -34.14
C GLU A 964 21.15 29.77 -34.19
N PRO A 965 21.72 30.26 -35.31
CA PRO A 965 22.44 31.53 -35.37
C PRO A 965 21.51 32.73 -35.64
N ALA A 966 21.67 33.81 -34.86
CA ALA A 966 21.22 35.14 -35.23
C ALA A 966 22.39 35.93 -35.85
N LEU A 967 22.16 36.49 -37.04
CA LEU A 967 23.06 37.36 -37.82
C LEU A 967 23.23 38.77 -37.16
N PRO A 968 24.24 39.58 -37.58
CA PRO A 968 25.32 40.05 -36.72
C PRO A 968 25.27 41.54 -36.36
N SER A 969 26.04 41.93 -35.33
CA SER A 969 26.76 43.22 -35.18
C SER A 969 27.25 43.31 -33.73
N THR A 970 28.44 43.72 -33.32
CA THR A 970 29.63 44.32 -33.95
C THR A 970 30.70 44.39 -32.84
N PHE A 971 31.98 44.38 -33.24
CA PHE A 971 33.21 44.74 -32.48
C PHE A 971 33.84 43.74 -31.49
N ALA A 972 35.01 43.27 -31.92
CA ALA A 972 36.10 42.62 -31.19
C ALA A 972 36.94 43.65 -30.38
N PRO A 973 38.11 43.33 -29.79
CA PRO A 973 38.67 42.03 -29.32
C PRO A 973 39.26 42.11 -27.88
N ALA A 974 39.51 40.96 -27.22
CA ALA A 974 40.70 40.77 -26.36
C ALA A 974 40.93 39.27 -26.02
N SER A 975 41.95 38.71 -26.68
CA SER A 975 42.84 37.59 -26.33
C SER A 975 42.67 36.85 -24.97
N SER A 976 42.59 35.52 -25.02
CA SER A 976 43.72 34.63 -24.66
C SER A 976 43.37 33.14 -24.90
N SER A 977 44.41 32.42 -25.31
CA SER A 977 44.49 31.08 -25.88
C SER A 977 44.28 29.91 -24.91
N ALA A 978 43.60 28.86 -25.39
CA ALA A 978 43.92 27.46 -25.05
C ALA A 978 43.50 26.55 -26.23
N SER A 979 44.46 25.80 -26.76
CA SER A 979 44.37 24.91 -27.93
C SER A 979 43.80 23.53 -27.60
N VAL A 980 42.98 22.95 -28.48
CA VAL A 980 42.56 21.54 -28.46
C VAL A 980 42.82 20.94 -29.84
N ASP A 981 43.64 19.88 -29.90
CA ASP A 981 44.01 19.11 -31.10
C ASP A 981 42.78 18.43 -31.75
N GLN A 982 42.68 18.46 -33.09
CA GLN A 982 41.64 17.76 -33.89
C GLN A 982 42.28 16.65 -34.75
N GLN A 983 41.89 15.40 -34.54
CA GLN A 983 42.31 14.23 -35.34
C GLN A 983 41.66 14.22 -36.75
N LEU A 984 42.37 13.65 -37.73
CA LEU A 984 41.91 13.53 -39.13
C LEU A 984 40.75 12.55 -39.30
N THR A 985 39.83 12.88 -40.21
CA THR A 985 38.70 12.00 -40.56
C THR A 985 39.09 10.89 -41.54
N MET A 986 38.31 9.81 -41.62
CA MET A 986 38.59 8.66 -42.50
C MET A 986 38.74 9.01 -43.99
N LEU A 987 37.99 10.00 -44.49
CA LEU A 987 38.13 10.46 -45.86
C LEU A 987 39.48 11.16 -46.06
N GLN A 988 39.86 12.05 -45.14
CA GLN A 988 41.13 12.76 -45.17
C GLN A 988 42.35 11.83 -45.04
N LYS A 989 42.23 10.79 -44.20
CA LYS A 989 43.25 9.73 -44.08
C LYS A 989 43.49 9.03 -45.42
N VAL A 990 42.42 8.64 -46.10
CA VAL A 990 42.51 7.91 -47.39
C VAL A 990 42.92 8.82 -48.54
N GLU A 991 42.57 10.11 -48.51
CA GLU A 991 43.10 11.10 -49.45
C GLU A 991 44.61 11.29 -49.30
N LYS A 992 45.12 11.39 -48.06
CA LYS A 992 46.57 11.44 -47.82
C LYS A 992 47.30 10.16 -48.25
N ILE A 993 46.73 8.99 -48.01
CA ILE A 993 47.30 7.71 -48.48
C ILE A 993 47.37 7.68 -50.02
N LYS A 994 46.34 8.16 -50.71
CA LYS A 994 46.33 8.25 -52.18
C LYS A 994 47.36 9.24 -52.69
N GLU A 995 47.53 10.37 -52.02
CA GLU A 995 48.53 11.37 -52.36
C GLU A 995 49.96 10.82 -52.21
N GLU A 996 50.25 10.15 -51.08
CA GLU A 996 51.58 9.60 -50.78
C GLU A 996 51.96 8.43 -51.71
N LEU A 997 50.97 7.63 -52.13
CA LEU A 997 51.17 6.50 -53.04
C LEU A 997 50.95 6.85 -54.53
N GLY A 998 50.61 8.09 -54.86
CA GLY A 998 50.38 8.54 -56.24
C GLY A 998 49.19 7.87 -56.94
N LEU A 999 48.14 7.52 -56.19
CA LEU A 999 46.93 6.84 -56.68
C LEU A 999 45.91 7.85 -57.24
N ASP A 1000 44.99 7.40 -58.11
CA ASP A 1000 43.99 8.30 -58.72
C ASP A 1000 43.05 8.91 -57.65
N PRO A 1001 43.02 10.24 -57.50
CA PRO A 1001 42.22 10.92 -56.48
C PRO A 1001 40.71 10.72 -56.67
N LYS A 1002 40.25 10.35 -57.87
CA LYS A 1002 38.82 10.08 -58.16
C LYS A 1002 38.35 8.71 -57.65
N LEU A 1003 39.25 7.86 -57.19
CA LEU A 1003 38.87 6.56 -56.63
C LEU A 1003 38.04 6.75 -55.37
N ASN A 1004 37.02 5.92 -55.18
CA ASN A 1004 36.29 5.88 -53.91
C ASN A 1004 37.17 5.28 -52.80
N ILE A 1005 36.76 5.45 -51.53
CA ILE A 1005 37.59 5.07 -50.37
C ILE A 1005 37.98 3.59 -50.40
N ALA A 1006 37.04 2.69 -50.71
CA ALA A 1006 37.30 1.25 -50.73
C ALA A 1006 38.30 0.83 -51.83
N LYS A 1007 38.15 1.35 -53.05
CA LYS A 1007 39.09 1.08 -54.14
C LYS A 1007 40.47 1.70 -53.88
N GLY A 1008 40.52 2.91 -53.32
CA GLY A 1008 41.78 3.56 -52.94
C GLY A 1008 42.57 2.77 -51.90
N VAL A 1009 41.90 2.21 -50.89
CA VAL A 1009 42.52 1.35 -49.87
C VAL A 1009 42.95 0.01 -50.45
N GLN A 1010 42.16 -0.56 -51.37
CA GLN A 1010 42.51 -1.82 -52.04
C GLN A 1010 43.75 -1.65 -52.95
N GLU A 1011 43.82 -0.59 -53.74
CA GLU A 1011 45.01 -0.29 -54.56
C GLU A 1011 46.23 0.07 -53.70
N ALA A 1012 46.05 0.79 -52.58
CA ALA A 1012 47.12 1.07 -51.63
C ALA A 1012 47.69 -0.20 -50.98
N ASN A 1013 46.82 -1.15 -50.60
CA ASN A 1013 47.24 -2.45 -50.06
C ASN A 1013 48.02 -3.27 -51.10
N VAL A 1014 47.59 -3.25 -52.38
CA VAL A 1014 48.31 -3.91 -53.47
C VAL A 1014 49.68 -3.28 -53.71
N SER A 1015 49.77 -1.94 -53.71
CA SER A 1015 51.04 -1.21 -53.90
C SER A 1015 52.06 -1.47 -52.79
N LEU A 1016 51.61 -1.74 -51.56
CA LEU A 1016 52.48 -2.03 -50.41
C LEU A 1016 52.62 -3.55 -50.11
N GLY A 1017 52.01 -4.43 -50.92
CA GLY A 1017 52.11 -5.87 -50.75
C GLY A 1017 51.41 -6.41 -49.48
N ILE A 1018 50.38 -5.72 -48.99
CA ILE A 1018 49.64 -6.07 -47.78
C ILE A 1018 48.39 -6.88 -48.16
N GLU A 1019 48.22 -8.08 -47.59
CA GLU A 1019 46.97 -8.82 -47.72
C GLU A 1019 45.84 -8.11 -46.95
N GLY A 1020 44.85 -7.62 -47.70
CA GLY A 1020 43.69 -6.91 -47.15
C GLY A 1020 42.80 -7.84 -46.32
N SER A 1021 43.04 -7.90 -45.01
CA SER A 1021 42.23 -8.64 -44.05
C SER A 1021 41.69 -7.69 -42.96
N GLY A 1022 40.45 -7.92 -42.51
CA GLY A 1022 39.76 -7.06 -41.55
C GLY A 1022 38.97 -5.90 -42.19
N THR A 1023 38.44 -5.00 -41.36
CA THR A 1023 37.57 -3.89 -41.80
C THR A 1023 38.35 -2.78 -42.52
N LEU A 1024 37.66 -1.96 -43.32
CA LEU A 1024 38.29 -0.85 -44.08
C LEU A 1024 39.05 0.12 -43.16
N HIS A 1025 38.53 0.39 -41.96
CA HIS A 1025 39.19 1.23 -40.96
C HIS A 1025 40.51 0.61 -40.48
N MET A 1026 40.54 -0.69 -40.16
CA MET A 1026 41.78 -1.37 -39.76
C MET A 1026 42.84 -1.37 -40.86
N GLN A 1027 42.39 -1.51 -42.11
CA GLN A 1027 43.29 -1.45 -43.27
C GLN A 1027 43.86 -0.02 -43.44
N VAL A 1028 43.07 1.02 -43.23
CA VAL A 1028 43.51 2.42 -43.30
C VAL A 1028 44.50 2.76 -42.18
N GLU A 1029 44.23 2.37 -40.93
CA GLU A 1029 45.16 2.60 -39.82
C GLU A 1029 46.50 1.88 -40.04
N ARG A 1030 46.47 0.66 -40.60
CA ARG A 1030 47.69 -0.07 -40.98
C ARG A 1030 48.45 0.63 -42.10
N LEU A 1031 47.75 1.14 -43.11
CA LEU A 1031 48.37 1.90 -44.21
C LEU A 1031 48.98 3.23 -43.72
N LEU A 1032 48.32 3.95 -42.81
CA LEU A 1032 48.88 5.17 -42.21
C LEU A 1032 50.15 4.87 -41.39
N ALA A 1033 50.15 3.76 -40.64
CA ALA A 1033 51.31 3.32 -39.86
C ALA A 1033 52.49 2.93 -40.76
N GLU A 1034 52.26 2.18 -41.84
CA GLU A 1034 53.30 1.76 -42.79
C GLU A 1034 53.87 2.94 -43.61
N LEU A 1035 53.04 3.94 -43.92
CA LEU A 1035 53.45 5.16 -44.62
C LEU A 1035 54.00 6.26 -43.68
N GLY A 1036 53.96 6.05 -42.36
CA GLY A 1036 54.43 7.03 -41.36
C GLY A 1036 53.61 8.32 -41.32
N ILE A 1037 52.34 8.29 -41.75
CA ILE A 1037 51.46 9.46 -41.80
C ILE A 1037 50.85 9.67 -40.41
N ASN A 1038 51.16 10.81 -39.78
CA ASN A 1038 50.67 11.11 -38.44
C ASN A 1038 49.23 11.64 -38.49
N ASP A 1039 48.42 11.19 -37.55
CA ASP A 1039 46.96 11.31 -37.59
C ASP A 1039 46.40 12.42 -36.68
N LYS A 1040 47.31 13.18 -36.07
CA LYS A 1040 47.08 14.35 -35.22
C LYS A 1040 47.30 15.66 -35.96
#